data_AF-A0A150X419-F1
#
_entry.id   AF-A0A150X419-F1
#
_cell.length_a   1.000
_cell.length_b   1.000
_cell.length_c   1.000
_cell.angle_alpha   90.00
_cell.angle_beta   90.00
_cell.angle_gamma   90.00
#
_symmetry.space_group_name_H-M   'P 1'
#
loop_
_entity.id
_entity.type
_entity.pdbx_description
1 polymer ?
#
loop_
_entity_poly.entity_id
_entity_poly.type
_entity_poly.pdbx_seq_one_letter_code
_entity_poly.pdbx_strand_id
1 'polypeptide(L)'
;MNTLNKHRGLIFIFAQLVIVAGFLWHFNIEEAFNLPRIFPVFILIILLNAVIPLKRRRLFSTLSTAGVLFLILPPLEAILLLVFSVGILALCNLTLDIRWKKVMLISIAVCFALVVGGVWRVPWLGSSMLVILSSMFMFRLILFLYEMKYQRTKLSFTDQLGYFLLLPNLIFPLFPVVDYKLYQSNYYQRDELEIYKRGAGLVAKGVFHLFVYRIIYSYLLPEISELTTQVNLLKYLVFSYLLTIRLSGIFHFSVGVLCLLGYDLPDIFKNHFAASGFGDLWRRINIYWKDFIVKVYFNPLYFRLKKYGTKVAIFWVTLLSFAITLLLHDYQFFWLTGVFDVDVTDVIFWGFFGFTIAFGTILSSKRALEKSVASKAFDAALKILGTFLIMSVLWSIWSSESLSSWWWLIRNSWSSQTSEILELLLVLVVPLLALWVSNYFLLRKNNKVISDIIMPNLFWPIAMLTLVLVFNTATLKGFWNERLEGKNIQALFHFTLNPDDREVQLAGYYDNMLDNHSLMSPIINGNNDYIMSELFRQEIYGKKVLLKTNDARYTNLAASKTTDVTGIEIDINQWGMRDDDIEKTPIDNKYRIALAGGSVEMGWMIPKEQRFDDLIELELKSKGYNFDILNFSVPGRLFINSAYTAKEEILDFNPDVLLMFYHPHLEWIHIKNRLSGYDFSLEYDGAIYDLYESSNLLRTKGKSLDKLLDSRKEGILNKIFFEVKKACDQSGVELLIVNMPVFSEYQWEENDLDLMIAEELGINVLDISQALHPNEAADYTLDFGGHPNVKGHQLIFDNLYPYLHDLVKKNASK
;
A
#
# COMPACT_ATOMS: atom_id res chain seq x y z
N MET A 1 8.34 -46.93 -12.47
CA MET A 1 8.58 -45.80 -13.40
C MET A 1 10.09 -45.72 -13.63
N ASN A 2 10.57 -45.79 -14.88
CA ASN A 2 12.02 -45.68 -15.16
C ASN A 2 12.59 -44.38 -14.58
N THR A 3 13.74 -44.46 -13.89
CA THR A 3 14.47 -43.30 -13.34
C THR A 3 14.65 -42.20 -14.39
N LEU A 4 14.89 -42.59 -15.64
CA LEU A 4 14.99 -41.69 -16.80
C LEU A 4 13.73 -40.82 -17.02
N ASN A 5 12.53 -41.39 -16.84
CA ASN A 5 11.27 -40.65 -17.00
C ASN A 5 11.03 -39.64 -15.87
N LYS A 6 11.51 -39.95 -14.65
CA LYS A 6 11.46 -39.03 -13.50
C LYS A 6 12.37 -37.83 -13.73
N HIS A 7 13.61 -38.04 -14.19
CA HIS A 7 14.55 -36.95 -14.49
C HIS A 7 14.04 -36.05 -15.61
N ARG A 8 13.51 -36.61 -16.70
CA ARG A 8 12.87 -35.83 -17.78
C ARG A 8 11.70 -35.01 -17.27
N GLY A 9 10.85 -35.60 -16.43
CA GLY A 9 9.73 -34.89 -15.81
C GLY A 9 10.16 -33.71 -14.94
N LEU A 10 11.22 -33.89 -14.13
CA LEU A 10 11.77 -32.82 -13.31
C LEU A 10 12.36 -31.68 -14.15
N ILE A 11 13.17 -32.00 -15.17
CA ILE A 11 13.74 -31.00 -16.08
C ILE A 11 12.64 -30.13 -16.70
N PHE A 12 11.54 -30.75 -17.11
CA PHE A 12 10.40 -30.05 -17.68
C PHE A 12 9.72 -29.09 -16.69
N ILE A 13 9.59 -29.50 -15.43
CA ILE A 13 9.02 -28.65 -14.37
C ILE A 13 9.95 -27.47 -14.07
N PHE A 14 11.26 -27.70 -13.97
CA PHE A 14 12.22 -26.62 -13.75
C PHE A 14 12.26 -25.63 -14.91
N ALA A 15 12.14 -26.11 -16.16
CA ALA A 15 12.02 -25.22 -17.32
C ALA A 15 10.78 -24.30 -17.22
N GLN A 16 9.63 -24.81 -16.75
CA GLN A 16 8.45 -23.98 -16.48
C GLN A 16 8.72 -22.94 -15.39
N LEU A 17 9.36 -23.33 -14.29
CA LEU A 17 9.69 -22.40 -13.20
C LEU A 17 10.68 -21.31 -13.64
N VAL A 18 11.63 -21.63 -14.51
CA VAL A 18 12.54 -20.64 -15.12
C VAL A 18 11.79 -19.66 -16.00
N ILE A 19 10.80 -20.11 -16.80
CA ILE A 19 9.93 -19.20 -17.56
C ILE A 19 9.17 -18.26 -16.61
N VAL A 20 8.62 -18.79 -15.51
CA VAL A 20 7.92 -17.96 -14.50
C VAL A 20 8.89 -16.97 -13.85
N ALA A 21 10.12 -17.37 -13.53
CA ALA A 21 11.13 -16.46 -12.96
C ALA A 21 11.53 -15.36 -13.96
N GLY A 22 11.70 -15.71 -15.24
CA GLY A 22 11.94 -14.74 -16.30
C GLY A 22 10.79 -13.75 -16.46
N PHE A 23 9.54 -14.23 -16.37
CA PHE A 23 8.34 -13.39 -16.40
C PHE A 23 8.27 -12.42 -15.20
N LEU A 24 8.54 -12.92 -13.98
CA LEU A 24 8.60 -12.11 -12.76
C LEU A 24 9.68 -11.02 -12.85
N TRP A 25 10.85 -11.35 -13.38
CA TRP A 25 11.95 -10.41 -13.57
C TRP A 25 11.64 -9.36 -14.64
N HIS A 26 11.15 -9.82 -15.79
CA HIS A 26 10.88 -8.96 -16.94
C HIS A 26 9.78 -7.94 -16.68
N PHE A 27 8.70 -8.34 -16.01
CA PHE A 27 7.63 -7.44 -15.60
C PHE A 27 7.74 -7.00 -14.15
N ASN A 28 8.87 -7.22 -13.45
CA ASN A 28 9.09 -6.80 -12.06
C ASN A 28 7.86 -6.97 -11.12
N ILE A 29 7.25 -8.16 -11.14
CA ILE A 29 5.97 -8.41 -10.47
C ILE A 29 6.18 -8.54 -8.96
N GLU A 30 5.40 -7.77 -8.19
CA GLU A 30 5.49 -7.73 -6.72
C GLU A 30 6.91 -7.42 -6.21
N GLU A 31 7.57 -6.43 -6.82
CA GLU A 31 8.90 -5.95 -6.41
C GLU A 31 8.95 -5.54 -4.93
N ALA A 32 7.87 -4.95 -4.42
CA ALA A 32 7.74 -4.56 -3.02
C ALA A 32 8.00 -5.71 -2.04
N PHE A 33 7.76 -6.96 -2.45
CA PHE A 33 8.05 -8.16 -1.67
C PHE A 33 9.38 -8.82 -2.06
N ASN A 34 10.21 -8.19 -2.89
CA ASN A 34 11.44 -8.73 -3.47
C ASN A 34 11.23 -10.06 -4.24
N LEU A 35 10.01 -10.31 -4.73
CA LEU A 35 9.65 -11.58 -5.35
C LEU A 35 10.53 -11.96 -6.55
N PRO A 36 10.85 -11.06 -7.51
CA PRO A 36 11.71 -11.41 -8.65
C PRO A 36 13.12 -11.83 -8.25
N ARG A 37 13.66 -11.27 -7.15
CA ARG A 37 15.00 -11.56 -6.64
C ARG A 37 15.04 -12.85 -5.81
N ILE A 38 14.01 -13.12 -5.01
CA ILE A 38 13.99 -14.27 -4.09
C ILE A 38 13.49 -15.54 -4.79
N PHE A 39 12.61 -15.44 -5.79
CA PHE A 39 12.06 -16.63 -6.44
C PHE A 39 13.11 -17.57 -7.09
N PRO A 40 14.20 -17.08 -7.72
CA PRO A 40 15.31 -17.93 -8.13
C PRO A 40 15.93 -18.76 -6.99
N VAL A 41 16.01 -18.19 -5.78
CA VAL A 41 16.47 -18.90 -4.57
C VAL A 41 15.47 -19.99 -4.20
N PHE A 42 14.16 -19.74 -4.33
CA PHE A 42 13.13 -20.77 -4.12
C PHE A 42 13.29 -21.93 -5.11
N ILE A 43 13.55 -21.64 -6.39
CA ILE A 43 13.79 -22.66 -7.42
C ILE A 43 15.00 -23.53 -7.04
N LEU A 44 16.09 -22.90 -6.59
CA LEU A 44 17.28 -23.63 -6.13
C LEU A 44 16.98 -24.53 -4.92
N ILE A 45 16.25 -24.01 -3.92
CA ILE A 45 15.82 -24.79 -2.75
C ILE A 45 14.96 -25.98 -3.18
N ILE A 46 14.01 -25.79 -4.09
CA ILE A 46 13.13 -26.86 -4.61
C ILE A 46 13.96 -27.91 -5.36
N LEU A 47 14.93 -27.48 -6.19
CA LEU A 47 15.82 -28.38 -6.92
C LEU A 47 16.66 -29.25 -5.98
N LEU A 48 17.28 -28.62 -4.98
CA LEU A 48 18.06 -29.34 -3.97
C LEU A 48 17.17 -30.27 -3.14
N ASN A 49 15.97 -29.83 -2.75
CA ASN A 49 15.00 -30.64 -2.01
C ASN A 49 14.61 -31.92 -2.78
N ALA A 50 14.39 -31.81 -4.10
CA ALA A 50 14.02 -32.94 -4.93
C ALA A 50 15.10 -34.04 -4.98
N VAL A 51 16.38 -33.68 -4.86
CA VAL A 51 17.52 -34.61 -4.88
C VAL A 51 17.82 -35.22 -3.51
N ILE A 52 17.51 -34.51 -2.42
CA ILE A 52 17.74 -34.97 -1.04
C ILE A 52 16.85 -36.19 -0.70
N PRO A 53 17.34 -37.18 0.07
CA PRO A 53 16.52 -38.31 0.52
C PRO A 53 15.28 -37.86 1.31
N LEU A 54 14.13 -38.49 1.06
CA LEU A 54 12.83 -38.11 1.63
C LEU A 54 12.85 -37.89 3.16
N LYS A 55 13.59 -38.72 3.91
CA LYS A 55 13.74 -38.60 5.37
C LYS A 55 14.36 -37.27 5.83
N ARG A 56 15.19 -36.63 5.00
CA ARG A 56 15.90 -35.37 5.30
C ARG A 56 15.28 -34.14 4.64
N ARG A 57 14.34 -34.31 3.70
CA ARG A 57 13.73 -33.21 2.94
C ARG A 57 13.04 -32.18 3.83
N ARG A 58 12.32 -32.60 4.88
CA ARG A 58 11.65 -31.67 5.81
C ARG A 58 12.65 -30.81 6.58
N LEU A 59 13.66 -31.43 7.18
CA LEU A 59 14.73 -30.73 7.87
C LEU A 59 15.44 -29.75 6.92
N PHE A 60 15.76 -30.18 5.70
CA PHE A 60 16.35 -29.30 4.69
C PHE A 60 15.43 -28.11 4.39
N SER A 61 14.14 -28.33 4.13
CA SER A 61 13.19 -27.23 3.89
C SER A 61 13.13 -26.24 5.06
N THR A 62 13.10 -26.71 6.30
CA THR A 62 13.11 -25.83 7.49
C THR A 62 14.40 -25.02 7.59
N LEU A 63 15.55 -25.65 7.38
CA LEU A 63 16.85 -24.98 7.40
C LEU A 63 17.00 -23.99 6.24
N SER A 64 16.48 -24.32 5.06
CA SER A 64 16.46 -23.42 3.91
C SER A 64 15.59 -22.19 4.17
N THR A 65 14.39 -22.35 4.74
CA THR A 65 13.57 -21.21 5.16
C THR A 65 14.32 -20.34 6.18
N ALA A 66 14.96 -20.97 7.18
CA ALA A 66 15.77 -20.25 8.17
C ALA A 66 16.94 -19.49 7.52
N GLY A 67 17.58 -20.05 6.49
CA GLY A 67 18.63 -19.38 5.74
C GLY A 67 18.13 -18.21 4.90
N VAL A 68 16.95 -18.33 4.28
CA VAL A 68 16.36 -17.23 3.47
C VAL A 68 15.99 -16.03 4.33
N LEU A 69 15.71 -16.20 5.63
CA LEU A 69 15.51 -15.06 6.53
C LEU A 69 16.67 -14.08 6.53
N PHE A 70 17.91 -14.57 6.44
CA PHE A 70 19.12 -13.73 6.39
C PHE A 70 19.30 -12.99 5.06
N LEU A 71 18.51 -13.33 4.03
CA LEU A 71 18.46 -12.59 2.77
C LEU A 71 17.40 -11.48 2.78
N ILE A 72 16.41 -11.57 3.67
CA ILE A 72 15.25 -10.68 3.72
C ILE A 72 15.36 -9.69 4.87
N LEU A 73 15.92 -10.13 6.01
CA LEU A 73 16.03 -9.34 7.23
C LEU A 73 17.50 -9.10 7.60
N PRO A 74 17.80 -8.01 8.33
CA PRO A 74 19.08 -7.82 8.98
C PRO A 74 19.47 -9.04 9.82
N PRO A 75 20.77 -9.39 9.92
CA PRO A 75 21.21 -10.60 10.63
C PRO A 75 20.71 -10.72 12.07
N LEU A 76 20.67 -9.60 12.81
CA LEU A 76 20.17 -9.57 14.19
C LEU A 76 18.67 -9.92 14.24
N GLU A 77 17.86 -9.31 13.38
CA GLU A 77 16.42 -9.56 13.30
C GLU A 77 16.10 -10.99 12.87
N ALA A 78 16.84 -11.54 11.91
CA ALA A 78 16.70 -12.93 11.50
C ALA A 78 16.99 -13.89 12.67
N ILE A 79 18.03 -13.63 13.47
CA ILE A 79 18.34 -14.41 14.67
C ILE A 79 17.22 -14.27 15.71
N LEU A 80 16.77 -13.05 15.99
CA LEU A 80 15.69 -12.80 16.96
C LEU A 80 14.40 -13.49 16.56
N LEU A 81 14.00 -13.43 15.28
CA LEU A 81 12.83 -14.13 14.76
C LEU A 81 12.93 -15.64 14.98
N LEU A 82 14.09 -16.24 14.71
CA LEU A 82 14.34 -17.67 14.95
C LEU A 82 14.27 -18.01 16.44
N VAL A 83 14.88 -17.18 17.29
CA VAL A 83 14.85 -17.34 18.76
C VAL A 83 13.41 -17.27 19.28
N PHE A 84 12.62 -16.29 18.86
CA PHE A 84 11.21 -16.19 19.26
C PHE A 84 10.38 -17.36 18.72
N SER A 85 10.62 -17.77 17.48
CA SER A 85 9.93 -18.90 16.87
C SER A 85 10.16 -20.19 17.66
N VAL A 86 11.42 -20.46 18.02
CA VAL A 86 11.82 -21.61 18.84
C VAL A 86 11.26 -21.48 20.26
N GLY A 87 11.29 -20.28 20.85
CA GLY A 87 10.79 -20.01 22.20
C GLY A 87 9.28 -20.22 22.34
N ILE A 88 8.48 -19.66 21.42
CA ILE A 88 7.03 -19.86 21.37
C ILE A 88 6.71 -21.35 21.21
N LEU A 89 7.44 -22.06 20.35
CA LEU A 89 7.23 -23.47 20.12
C LEU A 89 7.64 -24.34 21.31
N ALA A 90 8.75 -24.03 21.96
CA ALA A 90 9.20 -24.70 23.18
C ALA A 90 8.13 -24.58 24.29
N LEU A 91 7.55 -23.39 24.44
CA LEU A 91 6.47 -23.13 25.38
C LEU A 91 5.22 -23.98 25.09
N CYS A 92 4.88 -24.15 23.80
CA CYS A 92 3.77 -25.03 23.41
C CYS A 92 4.03 -26.50 23.78
N ASN A 93 5.29 -26.94 23.77
CA ASN A 93 5.70 -28.31 24.06
C ASN A 93 5.89 -28.64 25.55
N LEU A 94 5.85 -27.63 26.44
CA LEU A 94 5.93 -27.85 27.89
C LEU A 94 4.85 -28.83 28.39
N THR A 95 5.15 -29.58 29.44
CA THR A 95 4.20 -30.50 30.11
C THR A 95 3.23 -29.77 31.04
N LEU A 96 2.76 -28.60 30.63
CA LEU A 96 1.76 -27.81 31.34
C LEU A 96 0.36 -28.08 30.78
N ASP A 97 -0.65 -27.84 31.61
CA ASP A 97 -2.03 -27.82 31.14
C ASP A 97 -2.23 -26.76 30.04
N ILE A 98 -3.10 -27.07 29.08
CA ILE A 98 -3.38 -26.18 27.94
C ILE A 98 -3.86 -24.79 28.37
N ARG A 99 -4.46 -24.67 29.57
CA ARG A 99 -4.89 -23.38 30.13
C ARG A 99 -3.70 -22.46 30.40
N TRP A 100 -2.66 -22.96 31.06
CA TRP A 100 -1.45 -22.19 31.37
C TRP A 100 -0.68 -21.83 30.11
N LYS A 101 -0.58 -22.75 29.15
CA LYS A 101 0.01 -22.46 27.83
C LYS A 101 -0.69 -21.28 27.15
N LYS A 102 -2.03 -21.27 27.15
CA LYS A 102 -2.80 -20.16 26.58
C LYS A 102 -2.51 -18.85 27.29
N VAL A 103 -2.49 -18.83 28.64
CA VAL A 103 -2.18 -17.61 29.40
C VAL A 103 -0.82 -17.06 29.01
N MET A 104 0.23 -17.90 29.02
CA MET A 104 1.58 -17.44 28.68
C MET A 104 1.69 -16.96 27.22
N LEU A 105 1.08 -17.66 26.26
CA LEU A 105 1.07 -17.25 24.86
C LEU A 105 0.31 -15.94 24.64
N ILE A 106 -0.82 -15.74 25.33
CA ILE A 106 -1.56 -14.49 25.29
C ILE A 106 -0.72 -13.38 25.91
N SER A 107 -0.03 -13.61 27.04
CA SER A 107 0.87 -12.60 27.63
C SER A 107 1.99 -12.20 26.66
N ILE A 108 2.63 -13.16 25.98
CA ILE A 108 3.64 -12.88 24.95
C ILE A 108 3.03 -12.08 23.78
N ALA A 109 1.86 -12.49 23.31
CA ALA A 109 1.15 -11.78 22.24
C ALA A 109 0.78 -10.35 22.65
N VAL A 110 0.38 -10.12 23.90
CA VAL A 110 0.11 -8.77 24.41
C VAL A 110 1.39 -7.94 24.45
N CYS A 111 2.51 -8.49 24.91
CA CYS A 111 3.79 -7.77 24.87
C CYS A 111 4.20 -7.38 23.44
N PHE A 112 4.07 -8.28 22.47
CA PHE A 112 4.33 -7.94 21.07
C PHE A 112 3.32 -6.96 20.50
N ALA A 113 2.04 -7.06 20.86
CA ALA A 113 1.00 -6.12 20.45
C ALA A 113 1.29 -4.70 20.96
N LEU A 114 1.83 -4.56 22.18
CA LEU A 114 2.25 -3.25 22.70
C LEU A 114 3.41 -2.65 21.91
N VAL A 115 4.31 -3.48 21.38
CA VAL A 115 5.41 -3.01 20.50
C VAL A 115 4.87 -2.66 19.11
N VAL A 116 4.08 -3.54 18.51
CA VAL A 116 3.48 -3.37 17.17
C VAL A 116 2.54 -2.15 17.11
N GLY A 117 1.74 -1.93 18.16
CA GLY A 117 0.87 -0.76 18.27
C GLY A 117 1.58 0.54 18.70
N GLY A 118 2.92 0.56 18.74
CA GLY A 118 3.71 1.75 19.05
C GLY A 118 3.69 2.20 20.52
N VAL A 119 3.08 1.44 21.43
CA VAL A 119 3.01 1.77 22.86
C VAL A 119 4.36 1.56 23.55
N TRP A 120 5.08 0.49 23.20
CA TRP A 120 6.42 0.18 23.70
C TRP A 120 7.45 0.26 22.57
N ARG A 121 8.52 1.02 22.78
CA ARG A 121 9.63 1.10 21.83
C ARG A 121 10.76 0.18 22.24
N VAL A 122 11.11 -0.74 21.35
CA VAL A 122 12.21 -1.69 21.55
C VAL A 122 13.12 -1.59 20.32
N PRO A 123 14.21 -0.80 20.39
CA PRO A 123 15.02 -0.44 19.22
C PRO A 123 15.59 -1.61 18.41
N TRP A 124 15.80 -2.76 19.05
CA TRP A 124 16.30 -3.98 18.40
C TRP A 124 15.19 -4.90 17.84
N LEU A 125 13.91 -4.53 17.99
CA LEU A 125 12.79 -5.25 17.38
C LEU A 125 12.25 -4.45 16.19
N GLY A 126 12.71 -4.80 14.99
CA GLY A 126 12.19 -4.23 13.75
C GLY A 126 10.71 -4.56 13.52
N SER A 127 9.95 -3.59 13.01
CA SER A 127 8.54 -3.75 12.65
C SER A 127 8.34 -4.85 11.61
N SER A 128 9.19 -4.91 10.58
CA SER A 128 9.18 -5.96 9.55
C SER A 128 9.38 -7.36 10.12
N MET A 129 10.31 -7.52 11.09
CA MET A 129 10.50 -8.79 11.80
C MET A 129 9.23 -9.22 12.55
N LEU A 130 8.58 -8.30 13.25
CA LEU A 130 7.36 -8.58 14.01
C LEU A 130 6.18 -8.92 13.10
N VAL A 131 6.04 -8.25 11.95
CA VAL A 131 5.01 -8.59 10.94
C VAL A 131 5.21 -10.00 10.39
N ILE A 132 6.45 -10.36 10.03
CA ILE A 132 6.77 -11.72 9.55
C ILE A 132 6.54 -12.75 10.66
N LEU A 133 7.04 -12.51 11.87
CA LEU A 133 6.84 -13.42 13.02
C LEU A 133 5.34 -13.61 13.30
N SER A 134 4.57 -12.53 13.31
CA SER A 134 3.14 -12.57 13.59
C SER A 134 2.39 -13.33 12.51
N SER A 135 2.66 -13.05 11.22
CA SER A 135 2.08 -13.82 10.11
C SER A 135 2.37 -15.32 10.19
N MET A 136 3.54 -15.69 10.74
CA MET A 136 3.89 -17.08 10.94
C MET A 136 3.06 -17.77 12.01
N PHE A 137 2.81 -17.08 13.12
CA PHE A 137 2.21 -17.68 14.30
C PHE A 137 0.71 -17.43 14.43
N MET A 138 0.18 -16.21 14.25
CA MET A 138 -1.22 -15.80 14.46
C MET A 138 -2.27 -16.95 14.46
N PHE A 139 -2.89 -17.25 13.32
CA PHE A 139 -3.96 -18.25 13.23
C PHE A 139 -3.43 -19.69 13.29
N ARG A 140 -2.20 -19.92 12.82
CA ARG A 140 -1.58 -21.25 12.84
C ARG A 140 -1.31 -21.75 14.26
N LEU A 141 -1.04 -20.86 15.19
CA LEU A 141 -0.86 -21.16 16.61
C LEU A 141 -2.19 -21.58 17.24
N ILE A 142 -3.30 -20.94 16.88
CA ILE A 142 -4.65 -21.34 17.31
C ILE A 142 -4.95 -22.77 16.82
N LEU A 143 -4.70 -23.04 15.54
CA LEU A 143 -4.89 -24.37 14.94
C LEU A 143 -3.97 -25.43 15.56
N PHE A 144 -2.71 -25.08 15.79
CA PHE A 144 -1.73 -25.95 16.42
C PHE A 144 -2.17 -26.34 17.84
N LEU A 145 -2.54 -25.37 18.68
CA LEU A 145 -3.04 -25.62 20.03
C LEU A 145 -4.37 -26.42 20.03
N TYR A 146 -5.24 -26.17 19.04
CA TYR A 146 -6.47 -26.94 18.87
C TYR A 146 -6.15 -28.41 18.59
N GLU A 147 -5.21 -28.69 17.68
CA GLU A 147 -4.80 -30.06 17.35
C GLU A 147 -4.05 -30.74 18.51
N MET A 148 -3.18 -30.04 19.23
CA MET A 148 -2.47 -30.59 20.38
C MET A 148 -3.41 -31.15 21.46
N LYS A 149 -4.64 -30.62 21.57
CA LYS A 149 -5.66 -31.13 22.50
C LYS A 149 -6.17 -32.51 22.11
N TYR A 150 -6.20 -32.83 20.81
CA TYR A 150 -6.82 -34.06 20.27
C TYR A 150 -5.82 -35.05 19.67
N GLN A 151 -4.55 -34.64 19.48
CA GLN A 151 -3.50 -35.49 18.94
C GLN A 151 -3.10 -36.62 19.90
N ARG A 152 -2.94 -37.82 19.34
CA ARG A 152 -2.47 -39.02 20.06
C ARG A 152 -0.96 -39.26 19.91
N THR A 153 -0.32 -38.70 18.88
CA THR A 153 1.11 -38.85 18.58
C THR A 153 1.78 -37.48 18.46
N LYS A 154 2.87 -37.27 19.22
CA LYS A 154 3.68 -36.05 19.16
C LYS A 154 4.66 -36.12 18.00
N LEU A 155 4.71 -35.08 17.18
CA LEU A 155 5.71 -34.92 16.11
C LEU A 155 7.03 -34.40 16.64
N SER A 156 8.09 -34.58 15.84
CA SER A 156 9.41 -34.03 16.13
C SER A 156 9.37 -32.51 16.21
N PHE A 157 10.23 -31.92 17.03
CA PHE A 157 10.33 -30.45 17.17
C PHE A 157 10.62 -29.77 15.82
N THR A 158 11.42 -30.41 14.97
CA THR A 158 11.76 -29.92 13.61
C THR A 158 10.53 -29.84 12.71
N ASP A 159 9.67 -30.87 12.70
CA ASP A 159 8.45 -30.85 11.88
C ASP A 159 7.49 -29.75 12.34
N GLN A 160 7.43 -29.51 13.65
CA GLN A 160 6.61 -28.43 14.21
C GLN A 160 7.18 -27.05 13.82
N LEU A 161 8.50 -26.86 13.91
CA LEU A 161 9.15 -25.63 13.48
C LEU A 161 8.94 -25.39 11.97
N GLY A 162 9.05 -26.44 11.16
CA GLY A 162 8.77 -26.39 9.72
C GLY A 162 7.32 -26.04 9.35
N TYR A 163 6.35 -26.33 10.23
CA TYR A 163 4.96 -25.90 10.04
C TYR A 163 4.77 -24.39 10.21
N PHE A 164 5.53 -23.75 11.10
CA PHE A 164 5.49 -22.29 11.30
C PHE A 164 6.37 -21.56 10.28
N LEU A 165 7.58 -22.08 10.01
CA LEU A 165 8.53 -21.53 9.03
C LEU A 165 8.25 -22.03 7.61
N LEU A 166 7.08 -21.68 7.06
CA LEU A 166 6.73 -21.96 5.67
C LEU A 166 7.42 -20.96 4.73
N LEU A 167 8.20 -21.47 3.79
CA LEU A 167 9.03 -20.68 2.87
C LEU A 167 8.29 -19.49 2.20
N PRO A 168 7.13 -19.65 1.55
CA PRO A 168 6.45 -18.53 0.91
C PRO A 168 5.85 -17.49 1.87
N ASN A 169 5.69 -17.81 3.16
CA ASN A 169 5.25 -16.86 4.19
C ASN A 169 6.34 -15.85 4.57
N LEU A 170 7.58 -16.04 4.11
CA LEU A 170 8.65 -15.06 4.28
C LEU A 170 8.45 -13.81 3.43
N ILE A 171 7.89 -14.01 2.23
CA ILE A 171 7.69 -12.97 1.23
C ILE A 171 6.29 -12.36 1.36
N PHE A 172 5.30 -13.19 1.72
CA PHE A 172 3.91 -12.78 1.86
C PHE A 172 3.43 -12.93 3.31
N PRO A 173 3.39 -11.83 4.09
CA PRO A 173 2.81 -11.82 5.42
C PRO A 173 1.31 -12.16 5.40
N LEU A 174 0.58 -11.71 4.37
CA LEU A 174 -0.78 -12.17 4.14
C LEU A 174 -0.73 -13.57 3.53
N PHE A 175 -1.03 -14.58 4.34
CA PHE A 175 -0.77 -15.98 4.01
C PHE A 175 -1.98 -16.90 4.24
N PRO A 176 -2.15 -17.99 3.46
CA PRO A 176 -3.21 -18.98 3.69
C PRO A 176 -3.13 -19.60 5.09
N VAL A 177 -4.28 -19.74 5.74
CA VAL A 177 -4.38 -20.39 7.07
C VAL A 177 -4.29 -21.91 6.93
N VAL A 178 -3.07 -22.42 6.72
CA VAL A 178 -2.81 -23.86 6.52
C VAL A 178 -3.06 -24.64 7.80
N ASP A 179 -3.99 -25.60 7.76
CA ASP A 179 -4.29 -26.47 8.89
C ASP A 179 -3.12 -27.42 9.24
N TYR A 180 -2.83 -27.58 10.53
CA TYR A 180 -1.71 -28.40 10.99
C TYR A 180 -1.88 -29.88 10.64
N LYS A 181 -3.10 -30.42 10.73
CA LYS A 181 -3.37 -31.81 10.37
C LYS A 181 -3.29 -32.00 8.86
N LEU A 182 -3.84 -31.06 8.09
CA LEU A 182 -3.73 -31.05 6.63
C LEU A 182 -2.26 -31.00 6.17
N TYR A 183 -1.44 -30.15 6.78
CA TYR A 183 -0.01 -30.05 6.51
C TYR A 183 0.71 -31.40 6.69
N GLN A 184 0.38 -32.14 7.76
CA GLN A 184 0.99 -33.43 8.04
C GLN A 184 0.54 -34.54 7.09
N SER A 185 -0.77 -34.67 6.87
CA SER A 185 -1.33 -35.80 6.13
C SER A 185 -1.04 -35.75 4.63
N ASN A 186 -0.73 -34.55 4.11
CA ASN A 186 -0.52 -34.34 2.67
C ASN A 186 0.95 -34.29 2.26
N TYR A 187 1.90 -34.62 3.15
CA TYR A 187 3.32 -34.68 2.78
C TYR A 187 3.60 -35.95 1.94
N TYR A 188 3.90 -35.76 0.65
CA TYR A 188 4.13 -36.83 -0.34
C TYR A 188 3.05 -37.92 -0.33
N GLN A 189 1.77 -37.50 -0.29
CA GLN A 189 0.63 -38.43 -0.33
C GLN A 189 0.42 -39.07 -1.72
N ARG A 190 0.81 -38.36 -2.79
CA ARG A 190 0.76 -38.81 -4.20
C ARG A 190 2.16 -38.95 -4.79
N ASP A 191 2.23 -39.40 -6.04
CA ASP A 191 3.48 -39.46 -6.80
C ASP A 191 4.18 -38.09 -6.84
N GLU A 192 5.49 -38.07 -6.60
CA GLU A 192 6.27 -36.84 -6.49
C GLU A 192 6.11 -35.94 -7.72
N LEU A 193 6.11 -36.54 -8.91
CA LEU A 193 6.05 -35.78 -10.16
C LEU A 193 4.66 -35.15 -10.35
N GLU A 194 3.59 -35.80 -9.90
CA GLU A 194 2.24 -35.23 -9.94
C GLU A 194 2.11 -34.02 -9.02
N ILE A 195 2.66 -34.12 -7.80
CA ILE A 195 2.67 -33.03 -6.84
C ILE A 195 3.45 -31.83 -7.40
N TYR A 196 4.64 -32.08 -7.98
CA TYR A 196 5.46 -31.02 -8.55
C TYR A 196 4.83 -30.36 -9.78
N LYS A 197 4.20 -31.15 -10.68
CA LYS A 197 3.44 -30.62 -11.82
C LYS A 197 2.33 -29.69 -11.37
N ARG A 198 1.58 -30.11 -10.34
CA ARG A 198 0.52 -29.31 -9.74
C ARG A 198 1.06 -28.03 -9.10
N GLY A 199 2.17 -28.14 -8.36
CA GLY A 199 2.84 -27.00 -7.75
C GLY A 199 3.28 -25.95 -8.76
N ALA A 200 3.94 -26.37 -9.85
CA ALA A 200 4.35 -25.46 -10.93
C ALA A 200 3.15 -24.80 -11.62
N GLY A 201 2.06 -25.55 -11.88
CA GLY A 201 0.83 -25.00 -12.42
C GLY A 201 0.17 -23.95 -11.52
N LEU A 202 0.17 -24.17 -10.20
CA LEU A 202 -0.35 -23.22 -9.22
C LEU A 202 0.53 -21.97 -9.09
N VAL A 203 1.85 -22.12 -9.10
CA VAL A 203 2.80 -20.99 -9.12
C VAL A 203 2.57 -20.13 -10.36
N ALA A 204 2.53 -20.74 -11.55
CA ALA A 204 2.31 -20.02 -12.80
C ALA A 204 0.93 -19.33 -12.83
N LYS A 205 -0.13 -20.01 -12.37
CA LYS A 205 -1.46 -19.41 -12.22
C LYS A 205 -1.45 -18.20 -11.26
N GLY A 206 -0.75 -18.34 -10.14
CA GLY A 206 -0.61 -17.29 -9.13
C GLY A 206 0.08 -16.05 -9.69
N VAL A 207 1.23 -16.22 -10.34
CA VAL A 207 1.97 -15.12 -10.99
C VAL A 207 1.15 -14.48 -12.11
N PHE A 208 0.40 -15.26 -12.90
CA PHE A 208 -0.49 -14.71 -13.91
C PHE A 208 -1.60 -13.84 -13.29
N HIS A 209 -2.20 -14.28 -12.19
CA HIS A 209 -3.21 -13.49 -11.47
C HIS A 209 -2.64 -12.16 -10.94
N LEU A 210 -1.39 -12.14 -10.46
CA LEU A 210 -0.70 -10.91 -10.03
C LEU A 210 -0.50 -9.95 -11.20
N PHE A 211 -0.14 -10.47 -12.38
CA PHE A 211 -0.03 -9.67 -13.59
C PHE A 211 -1.37 -9.10 -14.05
N VAL A 212 -2.45 -9.91 -14.01
CA VAL A 212 -3.80 -9.45 -14.31
C VAL A 212 -4.27 -8.39 -13.33
N TYR A 213 -3.95 -8.53 -12.04
CA TYR A 213 -4.21 -7.48 -11.04
C TYR A 213 -3.56 -6.16 -11.45
N ARG A 214 -2.28 -6.18 -11.85
CA ARG A 214 -1.59 -4.96 -12.30
C ARG A 214 -2.28 -4.33 -13.50
N ILE A 215 -2.69 -5.12 -14.49
CA ILE A 215 -3.41 -4.59 -15.65
C ILE A 215 -4.72 -3.93 -15.22
N ILE A 216 -5.48 -4.56 -14.32
CA ILE A 216 -6.74 -4.01 -13.84
C ILE A 216 -6.48 -2.69 -13.11
N TYR A 217 -5.53 -2.69 -12.19
CA TYR A 217 -5.18 -1.54 -11.36
C TYR A 217 -4.67 -0.35 -12.18
N SER A 218 -3.75 -0.59 -13.11
CA SER A 218 -3.08 0.48 -13.86
C SER A 218 -3.84 0.99 -15.09
N TYR A 219 -4.78 0.21 -15.65
CA TYR A 219 -5.40 0.56 -16.93
C TYR A 219 -6.92 0.45 -16.99
N LEU A 220 -7.57 -0.30 -16.09
CA LEU A 220 -9.00 -0.60 -16.18
C LEU A 220 -9.82 0.04 -15.06
N LEU A 221 -9.22 0.23 -13.88
CA LEU A 221 -9.85 0.94 -12.78
C LEU A 221 -9.93 2.44 -13.12
N PRO A 222 -11.15 3.01 -13.25
CA PRO A 222 -11.31 4.45 -13.47
C PRO A 222 -10.91 5.25 -12.22
N GLU A 223 -10.44 6.48 -12.44
CA GLU A 223 -10.14 7.40 -11.34
C GLU A 223 -11.43 7.95 -10.71
N ILE A 224 -11.37 8.34 -9.44
CA ILE A 224 -12.48 8.95 -8.70
C ILE A 224 -12.94 10.24 -9.38
N SER A 225 -11.99 11.02 -9.90
CA SER A 225 -12.24 12.24 -10.68
C SER A 225 -13.05 11.99 -11.97
N GLU A 226 -12.89 10.81 -12.57
CA GLU A 226 -13.56 10.38 -13.81
C GLU A 226 -14.97 9.81 -13.58
N LEU A 227 -15.37 9.62 -12.32
CA LEU A 227 -16.67 9.06 -11.93
C LEU A 227 -17.81 10.08 -12.09
N THR A 228 -17.96 10.59 -13.30
CA THR A 228 -19.01 11.55 -13.68
C THR A 228 -20.23 10.87 -14.29
N THR A 229 -20.10 9.61 -14.73
CA THR A 229 -21.14 8.86 -15.45
C THR A 229 -21.48 7.53 -14.79
N GLN A 230 -22.67 6.99 -15.11
CA GLN A 230 -23.13 5.69 -14.59
C GLN A 230 -22.27 4.53 -15.08
N VAL A 231 -21.71 4.64 -16.29
CA VAL A 231 -20.85 3.64 -16.89
C VAL A 231 -19.51 3.58 -16.16
N ASN A 232 -18.89 4.74 -15.89
CA ASN A 232 -17.63 4.79 -15.14
C ASN A 232 -17.82 4.33 -13.70
N LEU A 233 -18.94 4.65 -13.06
CA LEU A 233 -19.28 4.09 -11.76
C LEU A 233 -19.37 2.55 -11.82
N LEU A 234 -20.08 1.97 -12.79
CA LEU A 234 -20.17 0.52 -12.91
C LEU A 234 -18.79 -0.13 -13.16
N LYS A 235 -17.95 0.48 -14.00
CA LYS A 235 -16.57 0.04 -14.23
C LYS A 235 -15.78 0.05 -12.91
N TYR A 236 -15.84 1.14 -12.16
CA TYR A 236 -15.19 1.26 -10.86
C TYR A 236 -15.64 0.15 -9.90
N LEU A 237 -16.95 -0.03 -9.71
CA LEU A 237 -17.49 -1.09 -8.84
C LEU A 237 -16.98 -2.49 -9.23
N VAL A 238 -17.01 -2.80 -10.53
CA VAL A 238 -16.60 -4.11 -11.06
C VAL A 238 -15.09 -4.32 -10.93
N PHE A 239 -14.28 -3.34 -11.34
CA PHE A 239 -12.83 -3.49 -11.33
C PHE A 239 -12.26 -3.45 -9.91
N SER A 240 -12.83 -2.66 -8.99
CA SER A 240 -12.46 -2.69 -7.58
C SER A 240 -12.65 -4.08 -6.96
N TYR A 241 -13.75 -4.78 -7.26
CA TYR A 241 -13.91 -6.16 -6.80
C TYR A 241 -12.96 -7.13 -7.51
N LEU A 242 -12.67 -6.93 -8.79
CA LEU A 242 -11.71 -7.78 -9.52
C LEU A 242 -10.27 -7.64 -8.99
N LEU A 243 -9.90 -6.54 -8.32
CA LEU A 243 -8.59 -6.39 -7.69
C LEU A 243 -8.30 -7.49 -6.65
N THR A 244 -9.34 -8.14 -6.10
CA THR A 244 -9.19 -9.34 -5.26
C THR A 244 -8.43 -10.49 -5.93
N ILE A 245 -8.26 -10.44 -7.25
CA ILE A 245 -7.39 -11.36 -7.99
C ILE A 245 -5.93 -11.31 -7.52
N ARG A 246 -5.46 -10.19 -6.92
CA ARG A 246 -4.15 -10.11 -6.27
C ARG A 246 -4.03 -11.12 -5.14
N LEU A 247 -4.99 -11.14 -4.23
CA LEU A 247 -5.05 -12.11 -3.11
C LEU A 247 -5.08 -13.55 -3.63
N SER A 248 -5.85 -13.78 -4.70
CA SER A 248 -5.85 -15.05 -5.41
C SER A 248 -4.45 -15.41 -5.93
N GLY A 249 -3.73 -14.46 -6.52
CA GLY A 249 -2.36 -14.63 -6.99
C GLY A 249 -1.38 -15.04 -5.89
N ILE A 250 -1.33 -14.27 -4.80
CA ILE A 250 -0.48 -14.50 -3.62
C ILE A 250 -0.71 -15.90 -3.05
N PHE A 251 -1.97 -16.30 -2.88
CA PHE A 251 -2.31 -17.57 -2.26
C PHE A 251 -2.02 -18.77 -3.17
N HIS A 252 -2.35 -18.70 -4.47
CA HIS A 252 -2.02 -19.78 -5.41
C HIS A 252 -0.52 -19.97 -5.54
N PHE A 253 0.25 -18.87 -5.60
CA PHE A 253 1.71 -18.92 -5.58
C PHE A 253 2.21 -19.62 -4.31
N SER A 254 1.73 -19.18 -3.14
CA SER A 254 2.12 -19.73 -1.85
C SER A 254 1.86 -21.23 -1.74
N VAL A 255 0.65 -21.69 -2.05
CA VAL A 255 0.33 -23.13 -2.03
C VAL A 255 1.09 -23.89 -3.12
N GLY A 256 1.33 -23.29 -4.29
CA GLY A 256 2.14 -23.87 -5.34
C GLY A 256 3.58 -24.15 -4.91
N VAL A 257 4.22 -23.21 -4.21
CA VAL A 257 5.55 -23.41 -3.62
C VAL A 257 5.54 -24.53 -2.58
N LEU A 258 4.51 -24.60 -1.72
CA LEU A 258 4.38 -25.70 -0.76
C LEU A 258 4.19 -27.07 -1.44
N CYS A 259 3.42 -27.14 -2.53
CA CYS A 259 3.33 -28.34 -3.37
C CYS A 259 4.71 -28.72 -3.94
N LEU A 260 5.50 -27.77 -4.43
CA LEU A 260 6.85 -28.02 -4.92
C LEU A 260 7.82 -28.53 -3.83
N LEU A 261 7.55 -28.24 -2.55
CA LEU A 261 8.25 -28.80 -1.40
C LEU A 261 7.68 -30.15 -0.91
N GLY A 262 6.64 -30.66 -1.56
CA GLY A 262 6.05 -31.97 -1.34
C GLY A 262 4.74 -32.00 -0.56
N TYR A 263 4.13 -30.85 -0.23
CA TYR A 263 2.84 -30.79 0.48
C TYR A 263 1.68 -30.71 -0.53
N ASP A 264 0.96 -31.81 -0.77
CA ASP A 264 -0.17 -31.88 -1.73
C ASP A 264 -1.43 -31.16 -1.22
N LEU A 265 -1.35 -29.84 -1.09
CA LEU A 265 -2.36 -28.99 -0.48
C LEU A 265 -3.44 -28.56 -1.48
N PRO A 266 -4.75 -28.56 -1.14
CA PRO A 266 -5.83 -28.23 -2.08
C PRO A 266 -5.82 -26.78 -2.56
N ASP A 267 -6.50 -26.50 -3.67
CA ASP A 267 -6.63 -25.13 -4.21
C ASP A 267 -7.37 -24.21 -3.23
N ILE A 268 -6.95 -22.94 -3.19
CA ILE A 268 -7.50 -21.94 -2.26
C ILE A 268 -8.78 -21.29 -2.80
N PHE A 269 -8.82 -21.02 -4.11
CA PHE A 269 -9.95 -20.39 -4.78
C PHE A 269 -10.44 -21.24 -5.95
N LYS A 270 -11.77 -21.35 -6.12
CA LYS A 270 -12.39 -22.17 -7.18
C LYS A 270 -13.36 -21.37 -8.04
N ASN A 271 -12.83 -20.61 -9.00
CA ASN A 271 -13.61 -19.75 -9.91
C ASN A 271 -14.69 -18.94 -9.16
N HIS A 272 -14.27 -18.27 -8.09
CA HIS A 272 -15.17 -17.63 -7.13
C HIS A 272 -15.96 -16.46 -7.75
N PHE A 273 -15.40 -15.77 -8.75
CA PHE A 273 -16.14 -14.78 -9.54
C PHE A 273 -17.34 -15.36 -10.31
N ALA A 274 -17.36 -16.68 -10.57
CA ALA A 274 -18.45 -17.38 -11.23
C ALA A 274 -19.41 -18.09 -10.25
N ALA A 275 -19.47 -17.64 -9.00
CA ALA A 275 -20.38 -18.20 -8.00
C ALA A 275 -21.84 -17.81 -8.28
N SER A 276 -22.76 -18.78 -8.20
CA SER A 276 -24.18 -18.54 -8.48
C SER A 276 -25.00 -18.10 -7.24
N GLY A 277 -24.34 -17.68 -6.17
CA GLY A 277 -24.95 -17.24 -4.92
C GLY A 277 -23.96 -17.22 -3.75
N PHE A 278 -24.28 -16.49 -2.68
CA PHE A 278 -23.39 -16.30 -1.52
C PHE A 278 -22.95 -17.59 -0.83
N GLY A 279 -23.85 -18.58 -0.70
CA GLY A 279 -23.48 -19.90 -0.15
C GLY A 279 -22.53 -20.69 -1.07
N ASP A 280 -22.61 -20.50 -2.39
CA ASP A 280 -21.65 -21.10 -3.34
C ASP A 280 -20.33 -20.34 -3.34
N LEU A 281 -20.39 -19.00 -3.25
CA LEU A 281 -19.23 -18.12 -3.13
C LEU A 281 -18.41 -18.48 -1.90
N TRP A 282 -19.03 -18.62 -0.73
CA TRP A 282 -18.37 -19.02 0.52
C TRP A 282 -17.61 -20.34 0.41
N ARG A 283 -18.10 -21.30 -0.39
CA ARG A 283 -17.41 -22.58 -0.62
C ARG A 283 -16.20 -22.48 -1.57
N ARG A 284 -16.12 -21.39 -2.34
CA ARG A 284 -15.14 -21.21 -3.42
C ARG A 284 -14.10 -20.13 -3.11
N ILE A 285 -14.42 -19.18 -2.24
CA ILE A 285 -13.54 -18.09 -1.84
C ILE A 285 -12.81 -18.47 -0.55
N ASN A 286 -11.50 -18.24 -0.50
CA ASN A 286 -10.61 -18.49 0.64
C ASN A 286 -10.96 -19.77 1.44
N ILE A 287 -10.82 -20.93 0.79
CA ILE A 287 -11.25 -22.23 1.35
C ILE A 287 -10.58 -22.53 2.69
N TYR A 288 -9.33 -22.11 2.86
CA TYR A 288 -8.54 -22.31 4.08
C TYR A 288 -9.12 -21.52 5.25
N TRP A 289 -9.51 -20.26 5.02
CA TRP A 289 -10.21 -19.45 6.02
C TRP A 289 -11.55 -20.08 6.41
N LYS A 290 -12.35 -20.48 5.42
CA LYS A 290 -13.61 -21.19 5.69
C LYS A 290 -13.37 -22.43 6.56
N ASP A 291 -12.41 -23.27 6.20
CA ASP A 291 -12.15 -24.52 6.94
C ASP A 291 -11.67 -24.24 8.36
N PHE A 292 -10.86 -23.20 8.56
CA PHE A 292 -10.47 -22.70 9.87
C PHE A 292 -11.68 -22.27 10.71
N ILE A 293 -12.55 -21.39 10.17
CA ILE A 293 -13.77 -20.93 10.85
C ILE A 293 -14.68 -22.11 11.18
N VAL A 294 -14.87 -23.03 10.23
CA VAL A 294 -15.74 -24.19 10.39
C VAL A 294 -15.24 -25.11 11.51
N LYS A 295 -13.93 -25.36 11.53
CA LYS A 295 -13.28 -26.28 12.46
C LYS A 295 -13.23 -25.72 13.88
N VAL A 296 -12.79 -24.47 14.04
CA VAL A 296 -12.49 -23.89 15.35
C VAL A 296 -13.74 -23.30 16.01
N TYR A 297 -14.65 -22.70 15.23
CA TYR A 297 -15.79 -21.96 15.76
C TYR A 297 -17.14 -22.59 15.41
N PHE A 298 -17.44 -22.77 14.11
CA PHE A 298 -18.77 -23.23 13.67
C PHE A 298 -19.16 -24.57 14.29
N ASN A 299 -18.34 -25.61 14.11
CA ASN A 299 -18.68 -26.97 14.55
C ASN A 299 -18.88 -27.05 16.08
N PRO A 300 -17.96 -26.55 16.92
CA PRO A 300 -18.17 -26.51 18.37
C PRO A 300 -19.43 -25.75 18.80
N LEU A 301 -19.71 -24.60 18.19
CA LEU A 301 -20.90 -23.79 18.50
C LEU A 301 -22.19 -24.49 18.06
N TYR A 302 -22.20 -25.09 16.86
CA TYR A 302 -23.31 -25.89 16.35
C TYR A 302 -23.66 -27.04 17.28
N PHE A 303 -22.68 -27.83 17.75
CA PHE A 303 -22.96 -28.94 18.65
C PHE A 303 -23.51 -28.51 20.01
N ARG A 304 -23.23 -27.27 20.46
CA ARG A 304 -23.82 -26.69 21.68
C ARG A 304 -25.24 -26.18 21.47
N LEU A 305 -25.53 -25.61 20.29
CA LEU A 305 -26.81 -24.99 19.96
C LEU A 305 -27.81 -25.92 19.28
N LYS A 306 -27.39 -27.08 18.74
CA LYS A 306 -28.27 -28.04 18.05
C LYS A 306 -29.47 -28.50 18.89
N LYS A 307 -29.37 -28.42 20.22
CA LYS A 307 -30.46 -28.74 21.16
C LYS A 307 -31.70 -27.85 20.98
N TYR A 308 -31.56 -26.66 20.36
CA TYR A 308 -32.65 -25.73 20.07
C TYR A 308 -33.23 -25.90 18.65
N GLY A 309 -32.86 -26.96 17.94
CA GLY A 309 -33.33 -27.28 16.58
C GLY A 309 -32.31 -26.95 15.49
N THR A 310 -32.21 -27.84 14.50
CA THR A 310 -31.16 -27.79 13.47
C THR A 310 -31.16 -26.50 12.65
N LYS A 311 -32.33 -26.02 12.21
CA LYS A 311 -32.44 -24.79 11.39
C LYS A 311 -32.05 -23.54 12.18
N VAL A 312 -32.53 -23.44 13.42
CA VAL A 312 -32.21 -22.32 14.33
C VAL A 312 -30.72 -22.30 14.67
N ALA A 313 -30.15 -23.48 14.97
CA ALA A 313 -28.73 -23.61 15.26
C ALA A 313 -27.86 -23.20 14.06
N ILE A 314 -28.17 -23.67 12.84
CA ILE A 314 -27.40 -23.30 11.64
C ILE A 314 -27.46 -21.79 11.39
N PHE A 315 -28.64 -21.18 11.51
CA PHE A 315 -28.81 -19.74 11.30
C PHE A 315 -27.94 -18.90 12.24
N TRP A 316 -28.09 -19.11 13.55
CA TRP A 316 -27.35 -18.33 14.55
C TRP A 316 -25.85 -18.61 14.57
N VAL A 317 -25.44 -19.87 14.35
CA VAL A 317 -24.01 -20.20 14.29
C VAL A 317 -23.37 -19.61 13.04
N THR A 318 -24.10 -19.53 11.91
CA THR A 318 -23.60 -18.86 10.71
C THR A 318 -23.39 -17.37 10.99
N LEU A 319 -24.39 -16.66 11.52
CA LEU A 319 -24.26 -15.25 11.88
C LEU A 319 -23.08 -15.00 12.83
N LEU A 320 -22.96 -15.81 13.88
CA LEU A 320 -21.86 -15.71 14.83
C LEU A 320 -20.50 -16.02 14.18
N SER A 321 -20.43 -16.93 13.21
CA SER A 321 -19.19 -17.24 12.49
C SER A 321 -18.72 -16.07 11.63
N PHE A 322 -19.64 -15.28 11.08
CA PHE A 322 -19.32 -14.05 10.35
C PHE A 322 -18.96 -12.89 11.28
N ALA A 323 -19.62 -12.76 12.44
CA ALA A 323 -19.19 -11.82 13.47
C ALA A 323 -17.77 -12.13 14.01
N ILE A 324 -17.43 -13.42 14.15
CA ILE A 324 -16.08 -13.84 14.48
C ILE A 324 -15.12 -13.55 13.31
N THR A 325 -15.56 -13.73 12.06
CA THR A 325 -14.74 -13.43 10.88
C THR A 325 -14.37 -11.95 10.83
N LEU A 326 -15.31 -11.04 11.10
CA LEU A 326 -15.06 -9.60 11.28
C LEU A 326 -13.93 -9.37 12.30
N LEU A 327 -14.10 -9.83 13.54
CA LEU A 327 -13.10 -9.62 14.59
C LEU A 327 -11.73 -10.23 14.27
N LEU A 328 -11.71 -11.37 13.57
CA LEU A 328 -10.45 -12.02 13.19
C LEU A 328 -9.80 -11.34 11.97
N HIS A 329 -10.58 -10.67 11.11
CA HIS A 329 -10.05 -9.83 10.06
C HIS A 329 -9.28 -8.65 10.69
N ASP A 330 -9.88 -7.94 11.63
CA ASP A 330 -9.25 -6.77 12.27
C ASP A 330 -8.07 -7.19 13.15
N TYR A 331 -8.16 -8.37 13.77
CA TYR A 331 -7.01 -9.01 14.42
C TYR A 331 -5.87 -9.28 13.44
N GLN A 332 -6.15 -9.81 12.24
CA GLN A 332 -5.11 -10.01 11.22
C GLN A 332 -4.52 -8.68 10.76
N PHE A 333 -5.38 -7.70 10.49
CA PHE A 333 -4.97 -6.37 10.05
C PHE A 333 -4.02 -5.72 11.07
N PHE A 334 -4.39 -5.72 12.35
CA PHE A 334 -3.54 -5.21 13.44
C PHE A 334 -2.13 -5.80 13.45
N TRP A 335 -1.96 -7.11 13.25
CA TRP A 335 -0.63 -7.71 13.24
C TRP A 335 0.19 -7.41 11.98
N LEU A 336 -0.49 -7.00 10.89
CA LEU A 336 0.16 -6.64 9.64
C LEU A 336 0.48 -5.14 9.56
N THR A 337 -0.36 -4.29 10.17
CA THR A 337 -0.28 -2.82 10.02
C THR A 337 -0.02 -2.07 11.33
N GLY A 338 -0.23 -2.69 12.49
CA GLY A 338 -0.17 -2.04 13.80
C GLY A 338 -1.47 -1.37 14.25
N VAL A 339 -2.49 -1.39 13.39
CA VAL A 339 -3.72 -0.61 13.57
C VAL A 339 -4.89 -1.54 13.88
N PHE A 340 -5.61 -1.25 14.96
CA PHE A 340 -6.85 -1.93 15.29
C PHE A 340 -7.99 -0.94 15.19
N ASP A 341 -8.68 -0.93 14.06
CA ASP A 341 -9.87 -0.13 13.84
C ASP A 341 -11.00 -1.03 13.31
N VAL A 342 -12.20 -0.83 13.83
CA VAL A 342 -13.39 -1.61 13.43
C VAL A 342 -14.37 -0.65 12.83
N ASP A 343 -14.46 -0.68 11.51
CA ASP A 343 -15.20 0.33 10.78
C ASP A 343 -16.65 -0.06 10.54
N VAL A 344 -17.51 0.93 10.32
CA VAL A 344 -18.93 0.67 10.03
C VAL A 344 -19.08 -0.09 8.70
N THR A 345 -18.18 0.17 7.75
CA THR A 345 -18.12 -0.51 6.45
C THR A 345 -17.83 -2.00 6.61
N ASP A 346 -16.95 -2.39 7.54
CA ASP A 346 -16.68 -3.80 7.86
C ASP A 346 -17.93 -4.52 8.40
N VAL A 347 -18.63 -3.87 9.34
CA VAL A 347 -19.85 -4.44 9.94
C VAL A 347 -20.93 -4.67 8.87
N ILE A 348 -21.07 -3.74 7.93
CA ILE A 348 -22.03 -3.87 6.82
C ILE A 348 -21.64 -5.00 5.88
N PHE A 349 -20.37 -5.06 5.47
CA PHE A 349 -19.87 -6.09 4.56
C PHE A 349 -20.07 -7.50 5.15
N TRP A 350 -19.49 -7.76 6.33
CA TRP A 350 -19.56 -9.07 6.97
C TRP A 350 -20.96 -9.42 7.47
N GLY A 351 -21.72 -8.43 7.94
CA GLY A 351 -23.10 -8.58 8.37
C GLY A 351 -24.03 -8.99 7.23
N PHE A 352 -23.96 -8.30 6.08
CA PHE A 352 -24.74 -8.64 4.89
C PHE A 352 -24.36 -10.02 4.35
N PHE A 353 -23.06 -10.30 4.24
CA PHE A 353 -22.57 -11.59 3.73
C PHE A 353 -23.00 -12.75 4.64
N GLY A 354 -22.88 -12.59 5.96
CA GLY A 354 -23.33 -13.59 6.93
C GLY A 354 -24.84 -13.81 6.93
N PHE A 355 -25.61 -12.72 6.86
CA PHE A 355 -27.07 -12.78 6.81
C PHE A 355 -27.59 -13.50 5.56
N THR A 356 -27.06 -13.17 4.37
CA THR A 356 -27.48 -13.80 3.11
C THR A 356 -27.18 -15.31 3.09
N ILE A 357 -26.06 -15.76 3.65
CA ILE A 357 -25.74 -17.19 3.78
C ILE A 357 -26.65 -17.88 4.80
N ALA A 358 -26.84 -17.27 5.97
CA ALA A 358 -27.69 -17.82 7.01
C ALA A 358 -29.14 -17.99 6.52
N PHE A 359 -29.67 -16.97 5.84
CA PHE A 359 -31.01 -16.99 5.28
C PHE A 359 -31.13 -17.96 4.08
N GLY A 360 -30.15 -17.95 3.18
CA GLY A 360 -30.09 -18.87 2.03
C GLY A 360 -30.10 -20.34 2.45
N THR A 361 -29.49 -20.66 3.60
CA THR A 361 -29.50 -22.02 4.15
C THR A 361 -30.90 -22.46 4.60
N ILE A 362 -31.73 -21.54 5.12
CA ILE A 362 -33.12 -21.84 5.52
C ILE A 362 -34.05 -22.03 4.31
N LEU A 363 -33.86 -21.24 3.26
CA LEU A 363 -34.73 -21.23 2.06
C LEU A 363 -34.56 -22.45 1.14
N SER A 364 -33.53 -23.26 1.35
CA SER A 364 -33.08 -24.33 0.44
C SER A 364 -33.94 -25.62 0.44
N SER A 365 -35.27 -25.52 0.59
CA SER A 365 -36.18 -26.67 0.65
C SER A 365 -37.32 -26.69 -0.39
N LYS A 366 -37.18 -26.00 -1.54
CA LYS A 366 -38.21 -26.03 -2.60
C LYS A 366 -37.87 -27.04 -3.70
N ARG A 367 -38.87 -27.83 -4.11
CA ARG A 367 -38.80 -28.81 -5.20
C ARG A 367 -38.48 -28.08 -6.51
N ALA A 368 -37.39 -28.45 -7.19
CA ALA A 368 -37.01 -27.85 -8.46
C ALA A 368 -38.02 -28.25 -9.56
N LEU A 369 -38.55 -27.26 -10.28
CA LEU A 369 -39.39 -27.49 -11.46
C LEU A 369 -38.53 -28.04 -12.62
N GLU A 370 -39.11 -28.87 -13.48
CA GLU A 370 -38.43 -29.33 -14.69
C GLU A 370 -38.24 -28.15 -15.67
N LYS A 371 -36.97 -27.78 -15.91
CA LYS A 371 -36.57 -26.73 -16.85
C LYS A 371 -35.71 -27.29 -17.99
N SER A 372 -35.81 -26.70 -19.18
CA SER A 372 -34.94 -27.01 -20.33
C SER A 372 -33.47 -26.68 -20.05
N VAL A 373 -32.53 -27.28 -20.80
CA VAL A 373 -31.09 -27.01 -20.64
C VAL A 373 -30.74 -25.54 -20.84
N ALA A 374 -31.34 -24.90 -21.86
CA ALA A 374 -31.14 -23.48 -22.14
C ALA A 374 -31.65 -22.58 -21.00
N SER A 375 -32.82 -22.90 -20.43
CA SER A 375 -33.37 -22.16 -19.28
C SER A 375 -32.52 -22.37 -18.01
N LYS A 376 -32.03 -23.59 -17.76
CA LYS A 376 -31.10 -23.87 -16.67
C LYS A 376 -29.78 -23.11 -16.82
N ALA A 377 -29.24 -23.02 -18.04
CA ALA A 377 -28.03 -22.27 -18.35
C ALA A 377 -28.23 -20.76 -18.15
N PHE A 378 -29.38 -20.23 -18.57
CA PHE A 378 -29.71 -18.81 -18.41
C PHE A 378 -29.91 -18.44 -16.94
N ASP A 379 -30.66 -19.26 -16.18
CA ASP A 379 -30.83 -19.09 -14.74
C ASP A 379 -29.47 -19.08 -14.01
N ALA A 380 -28.53 -19.93 -14.42
CA ALA A 380 -27.18 -19.97 -13.86
C ALA A 380 -26.41 -18.69 -14.21
N ALA A 381 -26.43 -18.25 -15.46
CA ALA A 381 -25.78 -17.03 -15.91
C ALA A 381 -26.31 -15.79 -15.17
N LEU A 382 -27.63 -15.67 -15.01
CA LEU A 382 -28.27 -14.57 -14.28
C LEU A 382 -27.89 -14.58 -12.79
N LYS A 383 -27.86 -15.75 -12.16
CA LYS A 383 -27.43 -15.88 -10.76
C LYS A 383 -25.96 -15.53 -10.56
N ILE A 384 -25.09 -15.92 -11.50
CA ILE A 384 -23.67 -15.59 -11.47
C ILE A 384 -23.49 -14.07 -11.59
N LEU A 385 -24.10 -13.46 -12.61
CA LEU A 385 -24.02 -12.02 -12.83
C LEU A 385 -24.58 -11.24 -11.63
N GLY A 386 -25.75 -11.63 -11.12
CA GLY A 386 -26.35 -10.99 -9.95
C GLY A 386 -25.49 -11.11 -8.69
N THR A 387 -24.92 -12.29 -8.42
CA THR A 387 -24.01 -12.47 -7.28
C THR A 387 -22.75 -11.63 -7.43
N PHE A 388 -22.17 -11.58 -8.63
CA PHE A 388 -20.99 -10.80 -8.93
C PHE A 388 -21.23 -9.30 -8.75
N LEU A 389 -22.34 -8.78 -9.28
CA LEU A 389 -22.70 -7.36 -9.16
C LEU A 389 -23.00 -6.95 -7.71
N ILE A 390 -23.73 -7.77 -6.95
CA ILE A 390 -23.97 -7.48 -5.53
C ILE A 390 -22.65 -7.50 -4.76
N MET A 391 -21.75 -8.45 -5.05
CA MET A 391 -20.42 -8.45 -4.45
C MET A 391 -19.59 -7.23 -4.86
N SER A 392 -19.73 -6.74 -6.08
CA SER A 392 -19.04 -5.53 -6.55
C SER A 392 -19.48 -4.28 -5.76
N VAL A 393 -20.79 -4.17 -5.47
CA VAL A 393 -21.33 -3.12 -4.62
C VAL A 393 -20.90 -3.27 -3.17
N LEU A 394 -20.97 -4.48 -2.59
CA LEU A 394 -20.53 -4.72 -1.22
C LEU A 394 -19.03 -4.45 -1.05
N TRP A 395 -18.22 -4.82 -2.05
CA TRP A 395 -16.79 -4.58 -2.04
C TRP A 395 -16.46 -3.09 -2.11
N SER A 396 -17.20 -2.30 -2.90
CA SER A 396 -16.97 -0.85 -2.95
C SER A 396 -17.36 -0.13 -1.66
N ILE A 397 -18.40 -0.61 -0.95
CA ILE A 397 -18.74 -0.12 0.40
C ILE A 397 -17.61 -0.47 1.37
N TRP A 398 -17.07 -1.68 1.27
CA TRP A 398 -16.02 -2.15 2.17
C TRP A 398 -14.68 -1.45 1.96
N SER A 399 -14.40 -1.00 0.73
CA SER A 399 -13.15 -0.33 0.35
C SER A 399 -13.20 1.20 0.42
N SER A 400 -14.35 1.79 0.76
CA SER A 400 -14.46 3.24 0.97
C SER A 400 -14.11 3.62 2.41
N GLU A 401 -13.45 4.77 2.59
CA GLU A 401 -13.14 5.37 3.90
C GLU A 401 -14.36 5.50 4.82
N SER A 402 -15.53 5.84 4.25
CA SER A 402 -16.76 5.99 5.03
C SER A 402 -18.00 5.78 4.17
N LEU A 403 -19.14 5.52 4.83
CA LEU A 403 -20.44 5.46 4.16
C LEU A 403 -20.82 6.79 3.50
N SER A 404 -20.42 7.92 4.08
CA SER A 404 -20.62 9.25 3.50
C SER A 404 -19.84 9.41 2.21
N SER A 405 -18.56 9.01 2.19
CA SER A 405 -17.71 9.04 0.99
C SER A 405 -18.28 8.15 -0.10
N TRP A 406 -18.72 6.93 0.27
CA TRP A 406 -19.38 6.03 -0.67
C TRP A 406 -20.67 6.60 -1.26
N TRP A 407 -21.53 7.19 -0.42
CA TRP A 407 -22.78 7.79 -0.89
C TRP A 407 -22.54 9.01 -1.79
N TRP A 408 -21.50 9.80 -1.48
CA TRP A 408 -21.05 10.91 -2.31
C TRP A 408 -20.61 10.44 -3.70
N LEU A 409 -19.83 9.35 -3.78
CA LEU A 409 -19.42 8.73 -5.05
C LEU A 409 -20.65 8.36 -5.90
N ILE A 410 -21.58 7.60 -5.32
CA ILE A 410 -22.81 7.18 -6.04
C ILE A 410 -23.63 8.38 -6.53
N ARG A 411 -23.80 9.40 -5.68
CA ARG A 411 -24.63 10.56 -5.99
C ARG A 411 -24.04 11.41 -7.11
N ASN A 412 -22.72 11.58 -7.12
CA ASN A 412 -22.05 12.48 -8.06
C ASN A 412 -21.83 11.86 -9.44
N SER A 413 -21.79 10.53 -9.53
CA SER A 413 -21.72 9.80 -10.80
C SER A 413 -23.07 9.62 -11.49
N TRP A 414 -24.15 10.16 -10.91
CA TRP A 414 -25.50 9.95 -11.42
C TRP A 414 -25.91 11.04 -12.42
N SER A 415 -25.40 10.97 -13.65
CA SER A 415 -25.90 11.75 -14.80
C SER A 415 -26.72 10.88 -15.76
N SER A 416 -27.70 11.48 -16.43
CA SER A 416 -28.60 10.78 -17.37
C SER A 416 -28.38 11.27 -18.80
N GLN A 417 -27.39 10.72 -19.51
CA GLN A 417 -27.29 10.86 -20.97
C GLN A 417 -27.77 9.58 -21.67
N THR A 418 -28.43 9.72 -22.82
CA THR A 418 -29.04 8.59 -23.54
C THR A 418 -28.03 7.65 -24.21
N SER A 419 -26.83 8.14 -24.57
CA SER A 419 -25.70 7.34 -25.07
C SER A 419 -25.17 6.37 -24.01
N GLU A 420 -25.18 6.77 -22.74
CA GLU A 420 -24.67 5.97 -21.62
C GLU A 420 -25.55 4.75 -21.32
N ILE A 421 -26.86 4.82 -21.58
CA ILE A 421 -27.77 3.69 -21.38
C ILE A 421 -27.42 2.53 -22.32
N LEU A 422 -27.02 2.83 -23.56
CA LEU A 422 -26.63 1.81 -24.53
C LEU A 422 -25.33 1.12 -24.11
N GLU A 423 -24.34 1.90 -23.65
CA GLU A 423 -23.09 1.36 -23.13
C GLU A 423 -23.32 0.50 -21.87
N LEU A 424 -24.14 0.97 -20.93
CA LEU A 424 -24.51 0.23 -19.74
C LEU A 424 -25.20 -1.10 -20.09
N LEU A 425 -26.10 -1.10 -21.09
CA LEU A 425 -26.73 -2.30 -21.60
C LEU A 425 -25.71 -3.25 -22.22
N LEU A 426 -24.73 -2.75 -22.99
CA LEU A 426 -23.67 -3.59 -23.57
C LEU A 426 -22.79 -4.22 -22.48
N VAL A 427 -22.41 -3.46 -21.45
CA VAL A 427 -21.61 -3.93 -20.31
C VAL A 427 -22.32 -5.03 -19.53
N LEU A 428 -23.66 -5.04 -19.48
CA LEU A 428 -24.43 -6.08 -18.77
C LEU A 428 -24.83 -7.26 -19.66
N VAL A 429 -25.21 -7.01 -20.91
CA VAL A 429 -25.73 -8.03 -21.83
C VAL A 429 -24.62 -8.91 -22.38
N VAL A 430 -23.45 -8.36 -22.73
CA VAL A 430 -22.35 -9.14 -23.31
C VAL A 430 -21.83 -10.20 -22.33
N PRO A 431 -21.53 -9.89 -21.05
CA PRO A 431 -21.15 -10.91 -20.07
C PRO A 431 -22.26 -11.93 -19.82
N LEU A 432 -23.54 -11.49 -19.78
CA LEU A 432 -24.67 -12.39 -19.60
C LEU A 432 -24.79 -13.41 -20.75
N LEU A 433 -24.65 -12.97 -22.00
CA LEU A 433 -24.67 -13.83 -23.18
C LEU A 433 -23.48 -14.79 -23.16
N ALA A 434 -22.27 -14.31 -22.85
CA ALA A 434 -21.07 -15.16 -22.76
C ALA A 434 -21.24 -16.24 -21.68
N LEU A 435 -21.73 -15.87 -20.49
CA LEU A 435 -22.03 -16.81 -19.41
C LEU A 435 -23.14 -17.79 -19.79
N TRP A 436 -24.18 -17.34 -20.50
CA TRP A 436 -25.27 -18.21 -20.93
C TRP A 436 -24.79 -19.25 -21.94
N VAL A 437 -24.05 -18.84 -22.97
CA VAL A 437 -23.46 -19.72 -23.98
C VAL A 437 -22.50 -20.72 -23.34
N SER A 438 -21.62 -20.24 -22.45
CA SER A 438 -20.68 -21.10 -21.72
C SER A 438 -21.40 -22.16 -20.88
N ASN A 439 -22.39 -21.75 -20.06
CA ASN A 439 -23.17 -22.68 -19.25
C ASN A 439 -24.02 -23.65 -20.09
N TYR A 440 -24.53 -23.21 -21.23
CA TYR A 440 -25.28 -24.07 -22.15
C TYR A 440 -24.40 -25.21 -22.68
N PHE A 441 -23.17 -24.91 -23.09
CA PHE A 441 -22.24 -25.94 -23.55
C PHE A 441 -21.75 -26.85 -22.41
N LEU A 442 -21.52 -26.30 -21.21
CA LEU A 442 -21.14 -27.08 -20.03
C LEU A 442 -22.24 -28.06 -19.60
N LEU A 443 -23.51 -27.67 -19.67
CA LEU A 443 -24.63 -28.55 -19.34
C LEU A 443 -24.94 -29.58 -20.44
N ARG A 444 -24.53 -29.32 -21.69
CA ARG A 444 -24.76 -30.20 -22.84
C ARG A 444 -23.65 -31.23 -23.04
N LYS A 445 -22.40 -30.94 -22.65
CA LYS A 445 -21.27 -31.88 -22.79
C LYS A 445 -21.14 -32.81 -21.59
N ASN A 446 -21.07 -34.12 -21.86
CA ASN A 446 -20.68 -35.13 -20.88
C ASN A 446 -19.17 -34.94 -20.58
N ASN A 447 -18.86 -34.26 -19.47
CA ASN A 447 -17.56 -33.69 -19.12
C ASN A 447 -16.45 -34.72 -18.87
N LYS A 448 -15.80 -35.21 -19.93
CA LYS A 448 -14.46 -35.83 -19.84
C LYS A 448 -13.47 -35.35 -20.90
N VAL A 449 -13.91 -34.83 -22.04
CA VAL A 449 -13.02 -34.70 -23.20
C VAL A 449 -12.27 -33.36 -23.28
N ILE A 450 -12.79 -32.24 -22.78
CA ILE A 450 -12.10 -30.93 -22.92
C ILE A 450 -11.17 -30.60 -21.76
N SER A 451 -11.47 -31.06 -20.52
CA SER A 451 -10.60 -30.82 -19.36
C SER A 451 -9.24 -31.50 -19.48
N ASP A 452 -9.18 -32.59 -20.25
CA ASP A 452 -8.01 -33.48 -20.30
C ASP A 452 -7.14 -33.20 -21.55
N ILE A 453 -7.66 -32.47 -22.55
CA ILE A 453 -6.96 -32.20 -23.82
C ILE A 453 -6.06 -30.95 -23.75
N ILE A 454 -6.40 -29.95 -22.93
CA ILE A 454 -5.48 -28.84 -22.65
C ILE A 454 -4.69 -29.23 -21.42
N MET A 455 -3.39 -29.54 -21.57
CA MET A 455 -2.46 -29.74 -20.46
C MET A 455 -2.53 -28.51 -19.53
N PRO A 456 -3.26 -28.55 -18.39
CA PRO A 456 -3.59 -27.34 -17.62
C PRO A 456 -2.34 -26.66 -17.05
N ASN A 457 -1.28 -27.44 -16.89
CA ASN A 457 0.00 -27.01 -16.34
C ASN A 457 0.89 -26.26 -17.35
N LEU A 458 0.60 -26.34 -18.66
CA LEU A 458 1.41 -25.67 -19.69
C LEU A 458 0.81 -24.38 -20.24
N PHE A 459 -0.50 -24.21 -20.07
CA PHE A 459 -1.18 -23.01 -20.56
C PHE A 459 -0.58 -21.72 -19.99
N TRP A 460 -0.40 -21.62 -18.67
CA TRP A 460 0.11 -20.41 -18.03
C TRP A 460 1.56 -20.09 -18.41
N PRO A 461 2.54 -21.03 -18.35
CA PRO A 461 3.90 -20.74 -18.78
C PRO A 461 4.00 -20.34 -20.26
N ILE A 462 3.20 -20.96 -21.15
CA ILE A 462 3.19 -20.59 -22.58
C ILE A 462 2.59 -19.20 -22.78
N ALA A 463 1.50 -18.86 -22.08
CA ALA A 463 0.92 -17.53 -22.11
C ALA A 463 1.92 -16.48 -21.62
N MET A 464 2.63 -16.75 -20.53
CA MET A 464 3.69 -15.88 -20.01
C MET A 464 4.84 -15.68 -20.99
N LEU A 465 5.34 -16.77 -21.59
CA LEU A 465 6.41 -16.68 -22.58
C LEU A 465 5.96 -15.85 -23.78
N THR A 466 4.74 -16.06 -24.25
CA THR A 466 4.15 -15.25 -25.32
C THR A 466 4.09 -13.78 -24.94
N LEU A 467 3.65 -13.46 -23.73
CA LEU A 467 3.59 -12.08 -23.24
C LEU A 467 4.97 -11.42 -23.15
N VAL A 468 6.00 -12.12 -22.67
CA VAL A 468 7.39 -11.60 -22.65
C VAL A 468 7.90 -11.33 -24.07
N LEU A 469 7.59 -12.23 -25.01
CA LEU A 469 7.97 -12.05 -26.42
C LEU A 469 7.22 -10.90 -27.10
N VAL A 470 5.94 -10.68 -26.73
CA VAL A 470 5.11 -9.60 -27.29
C VAL A 470 5.43 -8.24 -26.68
N PHE A 471 5.75 -8.18 -25.39
CA PHE A 471 6.00 -6.95 -24.65
C PHE A 471 7.45 -6.91 -24.17
N ASN A 472 8.40 -6.58 -25.04
CA ASN A 472 9.80 -6.40 -24.71
C ASN A 472 10.33 -5.06 -25.22
N THR A 473 11.57 -4.71 -24.87
CA THR A 473 12.19 -3.43 -25.22
C THR A 473 12.19 -3.15 -26.73
N ALA A 474 12.32 -4.17 -27.59
CA ALA A 474 12.28 -4.00 -29.03
C ALA A 474 10.85 -3.75 -29.55
N THR A 475 9.85 -4.49 -29.08
CA THR A 475 8.45 -4.28 -29.50
C THR A 475 7.86 -3.00 -28.93
N LEU A 476 8.30 -2.58 -27.74
CA LEU A 476 7.94 -1.30 -27.15
C LEU A 476 8.38 -0.14 -28.03
N LYS A 477 9.68 -0.07 -28.36
CA LYS A 477 10.25 1.01 -29.17
C LYS A 477 9.68 1.08 -30.59
N GLY A 478 9.35 -0.06 -31.20
CA GLY A 478 8.98 -0.12 -32.62
C GLY A 478 7.51 -0.36 -32.96
N PHE A 479 6.68 -0.89 -32.04
CA PHE A 479 5.28 -1.26 -32.35
C PHE A 479 4.26 -0.64 -31.40
N TRP A 480 4.54 -0.68 -30.09
CA TRP A 480 3.60 -0.24 -29.06
C TRP A 480 3.62 1.26 -28.81
N ASN A 481 4.80 1.91 -28.83
CA ASN A 481 4.91 3.36 -28.61
C ASN A 481 4.07 4.18 -29.59
N GLU A 482 4.00 3.79 -30.86
CA GLU A 482 3.20 4.50 -31.88
C GLU A 482 1.69 4.33 -31.71
N ARG A 483 1.23 3.25 -31.06
CA ARG A 483 -0.19 2.86 -30.99
C ARG A 483 -0.89 3.23 -29.68
N LEU A 484 -0.11 3.58 -28.66
CA LEU A 484 -0.64 3.78 -27.31
C LEU A 484 -0.83 5.25 -26.93
N GLU A 485 -0.60 6.18 -27.85
CA GLU A 485 -1.01 7.60 -27.77
C GLU A 485 -0.85 8.22 -26.37
N GLY A 486 0.31 8.02 -25.73
CA GLY A 486 0.64 8.63 -24.43
C GLY A 486 0.24 7.84 -23.18
N LYS A 487 -0.39 6.66 -23.26
CA LYS A 487 -0.59 5.80 -22.08
C LYS A 487 0.75 5.27 -21.56
N ASN A 488 0.99 5.41 -20.26
CA ASN A 488 2.23 4.97 -19.61
C ASN A 488 2.38 3.45 -19.65
N ILE A 489 2.99 2.91 -20.70
CA ILE A 489 3.25 1.48 -20.85
C ILE A 489 4.27 0.96 -19.84
N GLN A 490 5.04 1.86 -19.21
CA GLN A 490 5.99 1.46 -18.16
C GLN A 490 5.27 0.88 -16.93
N ALA A 491 3.99 1.23 -16.71
CA ALA A 491 3.17 0.64 -15.64
C ALA A 491 2.92 -0.88 -15.83
N LEU A 492 3.18 -1.46 -17.01
CA LEU A 492 3.23 -2.93 -17.16
C LEU A 492 4.49 -3.54 -16.53
N PHE A 493 5.61 -2.82 -16.60
CA PHE A 493 6.93 -3.30 -16.19
C PHE A 493 7.24 -2.97 -14.74
N HIS A 494 6.83 -1.80 -14.26
CA HIS A 494 7.03 -1.36 -12.88
C HIS A 494 5.66 -1.05 -12.25
N PHE A 495 5.50 -1.35 -10.97
CA PHE A 495 4.27 -1.01 -10.27
C PHE A 495 4.25 0.50 -10.01
N THR A 496 3.20 1.17 -10.47
CA THR A 496 2.96 2.60 -10.22
C THR A 496 1.61 2.77 -9.56
N LEU A 497 1.52 3.58 -8.51
CA LEU A 497 0.24 3.96 -7.91
C LEU A 497 -0.60 4.74 -8.93
N ASN A 498 -1.90 4.46 -8.94
CA ASN A 498 -2.85 5.31 -9.66
C ASN A 498 -2.90 6.71 -9.00
N PRO A 499 -3.38 7.75 -9.70
CA PRO A 499 -3.40 9.10 -9.16
C PRO A 499 -4.18 9.25 -7.85
N ASP A 500 -5.36 8.63 -7.72
CA ASP A 500 -6.17 8.72 -6.50
C ASP A 500 -5.49 8.09 -5.26
N ASP A 501 -4.97 6.86 -5.37
CA ASP A 501 -4.30 6.22 -4.22
C ASP A 501 -3.00 6.94 -3.88
N ARG A 502 -2.38 7.60 -4.86
CA ARG A 502 -1.24 8.47 -4.64
C ARG A 502 -1.65 9.75 -3.91
N GLU A 503 -2.75 10.39 -4.32
CA GLU A 503 -3.30 11.55 -3.62
C GLU A 503 -3.67 11.19 -2.18
N VAL A 504 -4.28 10.03 -1.94
CA VAL A 504 -4.56 9.52 -0.58
C VAL A 504 -3.27 9.21 0.17
N GLN A 505 -2.27 8.59 -0.47
CA GLN A 505 -0.98 8.29 0.16
C GLN A 505 -0.23 9.58 0.54
N LEU A 506 -0.26 10.59 -0.32
CA LEU A 506 0.35 11.91 -0.09
C LEU A 506 -0.47 12.72 0.93
N ALA A 507 -1.80 12.69 0.87
CA ALA A 507 -2.67 13.35 1.84
C ALA A 507 -2.57 12.72 3.23
N GLY A 508 -2.48 11.39 3.34
CA GLY A 508 -2.21 10.67 4.60
C GLY A 508 -0.80 10.91 5.14
N TYR A 509 0.15 11.26 4.27
CA TYR A 509 1.48 11.69 4.66
C TYR A 509 1.45 13.05 5.38
N TYR A 510 0.65 14.02 4.91
CA TYR A 510 0.63 15.40 5.41
C TYR A 510 -0.53 15.76 6.37
N ASP A 511 -1.74 15.19 6.23
CA ASP A 511 -2.95 15.71 6.90
C ASP A 511 -3.63 14.75 7.90
N ASN A 512 -3.57 13.41 7.79
CA ASN A 512 -4.18 12.53 8.80
C ASN A 512 -3.63 11.10 8.90
N MET A 513 -3.69 10.61 10.14
CA MET A 513 -3.42 9.25 10.59
C MET A 513 -4.40 8.23 9.98
N LEU A 514 -3.86 7.06 9.58
CA LEU A 514 -4.54 5.76 9.54
C LEU A 514 -5.72 5.66 8.54
N ASP A 515 -5.44 5.18 7.33
CA ASP A 515 -6.50 4.74 6.41
C ASP A 515 -6.35 3.29 5.94
N ASN A 516 -7.50 2.61 5.83
CA ASN A 516 -7.70 1.19 5.52
C ASN A 516 -7.31 0.77 4.08
N HIS A 517 -6.80 1.70 3.26
CA HIS A 517 -6.44 1.49 1.85
C HIS A 517 -5.21 0.58 1.62
N SER A 518 -4.46 0.24 2.67
CA SER A 518 -3.14 -0.43 2.58
C SER A 518 -3.16 -1.93 2.22
N LEU A 519 -4.33 -2.59 2.15
CA LEU A 519 -4.41 -4.01 1.79
C LEU A 519 -4.32 -4.26 0.28
N MET A 520 -4.78 -3.30 -0.54
CA MET A 520 -4.85 -3.45 -1.99
C MET A 520 -3.66 -2.79 -2.70
N SER A 521 -3.08 -1.75 -2.11
CA SER A 521 -1.80 -1.18 -2.54
C SER A 521 -0.64 -2.05 -2.02
N PRO A 522 0.45 -2.27 -2.76
CA PRO A 522 1.67 -2.80 -2.18
C PRO A 522 2.13 -1.84 -1.08
N ILE A 523 2.47 -2.35 0.10
CA ILE A 523 3.37 -1.63 1.00
C ILE A 523 4.67 -1.47 0.21
N ILE A 524 4.86 -0.33 -0.44
CA ILE A 524 6.01 -0.11 -1.30
C ILE A 524 7.24 -0.05 -0.40
N ASN A 525 8.14 -1.01 -0.64
CA ASN A 525 9.54 -1.10 -0.22
C ASN A 525 9.86 -0.94 1.27
N GLY A 526 10.36 -2.04 1.84
CA GLY A 526 11.17 -2.06 3.05
C GLY A 526 12.59 -1.51 2.83
N ASN A 527 12.72 -0.31 2.26
CA ASN A 527 13.91 0.48 2.52
C ASN A 527 13.80 0.95 3.97
N ASN A 528 14.85 0.68 4.76
CA ASN A 528 14.94 1.15 6.15
C ASN A 528 14.59 2.64 6.24
N ASP A 529 15.00 3.43 5.25
CA ASP A 529 14.80 4.88 5.21
C ASP A 529 13.32 5.32 5.17
N TYR A 530 12.42 4.57 4.54
CA TYR A 530 10.98 4.90 4.54
C TYR A 530 10.35 4.66 5.91
N ILE A 531 10.61 3.49 6.50
CA ILE A 531 10.16 3.17 7.86
C ILE A 531 10.76 4.18 8.84
N MET A 532 12.03 4.55 8.64
CA MET A 532 12.71 5.54 9.44
C MET A 532 12.11 6.95 9.26
N SER A 533 11.62 7.33 8.08
CA SER A 533 10.90 8.59 7.86
C SER A 533 9.54 8.63 8.54
N GLU A 534 8.78 7.53 8.47
CA GLU A 534 7.53 7.44 9.22
C GLU A 534 7.76 7.44 10.73
N LEU A 535 8.81 6.75 11.22
CA LEU A 535 9.22 6.81 12.61
C LEU A 535 9.72 8.20 13.01
N PHE A 536 10.49 8.88 12.16
CA PHE A 536 10.98 10.24 12.39
C PHE A 536 9.80 11.21 12.53
N ARG A 537 8.79 11.09 11.65
CA ARG A 537 7.52 11.82 11.76
C ARG A 537 6.87 11.60 13.12
N GLN A 538 6.64 10.34 13.49
CA GLN A 538 6.01 9.97 14.76
C GLN A 538 6.83 10.45 15.98
N GLU A 539 8.15 10.43 15.90
CA GLU A 539 9.04 10.91 16.96
C GLU A 539 9.03 12.43 17.08
N ILE A 540 9.03 13.19 15.98
CA ILE A 540 8.92 14.66 16.00
C ILE A 540 7.64 15.10 16.72
N TYR A 541 6.50 14.49 16.39
CA TYR A 541 5.24 14.80 17.08
C TYR A 541 5.23 14.26 18.52
N GLY A 542 5.65 13.02 18.73
CA GLY A 542 5.63 12.37 20.06
C GLY A 542 6.56 13.05 21.07
N LYS A 543 7.72 13.53 20.63
CA LYS A 543 8.66 14.31 21.45
C LYS A 543 8.26 15.78 21.55
N LYS A 544 7.17 16.22 20.90
CA LYS A 544 6.70 17.63 20.86
C LYS A 544 7.76 18.58 20.29
N VAL A 545 8.50 18.12 19.29
CA VAL A 545 9.44 18.95 18.51
C VAL A 545 8.64 19.89 17.61
N LEU A 546 7.55 19.40 17.04
CA LEU A 546 6.58 20.19 16.28
C LEU A 546 5.33 20.46 17.14
N LEU A 547 4.90 21.72 17.18
CA LEU A 547 3.75 22.21 17.94
C LEU A 547 2.69 22.75 16.97
N LYS A 548 1.42 22.43 17.19
CA LYS A 548 0.32 23.03 16.44
C LYS A 548 0.07 24.47 16.91
N THR A 549 -0.18 25.38 15.97
CA THR A 549 -0.59 26.75 16.23
C THR A 549 -2.06 26.93 15.86
N ASN A 550 -2.70 27.96 16.43
CA ASN A 550 -4.08 28.33 16.14
C ASN A 550 -4.15 29.50 15.14
N ASP A 551 -3.14 29.63 14.29
CA ASP A 551 -3.02 30.68 13.28
C ASP A 551 -2.65 30.08 11.91
N ALA A 552 -2.53 30.95 10.90
CA ALA A 552 -2.19 30.57 9.54
C ALA A 552 -0.80 29.93 9.37
N ARG A 553 0.05 29.82 10.41
CA ARG A 553 1.30 29.03 10.35
C ARG A 553 1.06 27.52 10.45
N TYR A 554 -0.07 27.11 11.03
CA TYR A 554 -0.48 25.73 11.34
C TYR A 554 0.42 24.99 12.34
N THR A 555 1.75 25.02 12.15
CA THR A 555 2.74 24.38 13.01
C THR A 555 4.01 25.22 13.15
N ASN A 556 4.62 25.13 14.33
CA ASN A 556 5.93 25.71 14.66
C ASN A 556 6.84 24.67 15.33
N LEU A 557 8.15 24.85 15.21
CA LEU A 557 9.12 24.09 16.00
C LEU A 557 9.15 24.63 17.45
N ALA A 558 9.35 23.72 18.41
CA ALA A 558 9.45 24.07 19.82
C ALA A 558 10.81 24.72 20.11
N ALA A 559 10.81 26.01 20.45
CA ALA A 559 12.02 26.77 20.77
C ALA A 559 12.84 26.17 21.92
N SER A 560 14.16 26.38 21.87
CA SER A 560 15.16 25.95 22.86
C SER A 560 15.07 24.45 23.17
N LYS A 561 15.09 23.64 22.12
CA LYS A 561 14.88 22.20 22.23
C LYS A 561 15.91 21.40 21.46
N THR A 562 16.71 20.67 22.23
CA THR A 562 17.66 19.68 21.71
C THR A 562 17.15 18.27 22.00
N THR A 563 17.03 17.44 20.98
CA THR A 563 16.63 16.03 21.14
C THR A 563 17.14 15.18 19.99
N ASP A 564 17.42 13.91 20.25
CA ASP A 564 17.61 12.92 19.18
C ASP A 564 16.24 12.54 18.61
N VAL A 565 16.11 12.44 17.29
CA VAL A 565 14.93 11.91 16.59
C VAL A 565 15.42 10.84 15.61
N THR A 566 15.11 9.58 15.91
CA THR A 566 15.56 8.41 15.14
C THR A 566 17.06 8.40 14.79
N GLY A 567 17.93 8.76 15.74
CA GLY A 567 19.38 8.77 15.54
C GLY A 567 19.94 10.04 14.88
N ILE A 568 19.09 11.06 14.67
CA ILE A 568 19.48 12.36 14.15
C ILE A 568 19.29 13.39 15.26
N GLU A 569 20.36 14.12 15.57
CA GLU A 569 20.28 15.23 16.50
C GLU A 569 19.47 16.39 15.89
N ILE A 570 18.39 16.75 16.56
CA ILE A 570 17.57 17.91 16.26
C ILE A 570 17.83 18.94 17.35
N ASP A 571 18.52 20.00 16.97
CA ASP A 571 18.72 21.16 17.82
C ASP A 571 17.90 22.34 17.29
N ILE A 572 17.08 22.93 18.16
CA ILE A 572 16.19 24.05 17.83
C ILE A 572 16.53 25.21 18.74
N ASN A 573 16.91 26.33 18.12
CA ASN A 573 17.34 27.53 18.81
C ASN A 573 16.18 28.24 19.55
N GLN A 574 16.50 29.33 20.25
CA GLN A 574 15.52 30.11 21.03
C GLN A 574 14.36 30.73 20.21
N TRP A 575 14.48 30.78 18.89
CA TRP A 575 13.48 31.33 17.98
C TRP A 575 12.63 30.27 17.29
N GLY A 576 12.90 28.97 17.52
CA GLY A 576 12.20 27.90 16.81
C GLY A 576 12.76 27.61 15.42
N MET A 577 14.03 27.93 15.16
CA MET A 577 14.74 27.49 13.94
C MET A 577 15.58 26.27 14.28
N ARG A 578 15.62 25.28 13.37
CA ARG A 578 16.55 24.14 13.49
C ARG A 578 17.94 24.60 13.03
N ASP A 579 18.58 25.40 13.85
CA ASP A 579 19.82 26.11 13.52
C ASP A 579 20.56 26.49 14.80
N ASP A 580 21.75 27.10 14.67
CA ASP A 580 22.45 27.71 15.80
C ASP A 580 21.67 28.90 16.39
N ASP A 581 22.00 29.28 17.63
CA ASP A 581 21.46 30.49 18.24
C ASP A 581 21.98 31.74 17.51
N ILE A 582 21.04 32.57 17.03
CA ILE A 582 21.33 33.80 16.29
C ILE A 582 20.64 34.98 16.97
N GLU A 583 21.31 36.12 17.01
CA GLU A 583 20.75 37.37 17.56
C GLU A 583 19.64 37.93 16.66
N LYS A 584 18.53 38.39 17.24
CA LYS A 584 17.42 38.95 16.44
C LYS A 584 17.87 40.17 15.63
N THR A 585 18.70 41.04 16.22
CA THR A 585 19.31 42.18 15.53
C THR A 585 20.72 41.82 15.07
N PRO A 586 21.09 42.07 13.80
CA PRO A 586 22.43 41.74 13.30
C PRO A 586 23.50 42.54 14.04
N ILE A 587 24.56 41.85 14.47
CA ILE A 587 25.80 42.45 14.94
C ILE A 587 26.69 42.69 13.70
N ASP A 588 27.36 43.84 13.63
CA ASP A 588 28.34 44.18 12.59
C ASP A 588 27.84 44.25 11.13
N ASN A 589 26.59 44.62 10.87
CA ASN A 589 26.00 44.71 9.51
C ASN A 589 26.21 43.43 8.68
N LYS A 590 26.15 42.26 9.32
CA LYS A 590 26.14 40.96 8.63
C LYS A 590 25.02 40.88 7.59
N TYR A 591 25.36 40.36 6.41
CA TYR A 591 24.36 40.06 5.38
C TYR A 591 23.52 38.85 5.80
N ARG A 592 22.20 38.93 5.73
CA ARG A 592 21.28 37.89 6.21
C ARG A 592 20.36 37.38 5.11
N ILE A 593 20.33 36.06 4.97
CA ILE A 593 19.42 35.37 4.07
C ILE A 593 18.45 34.55 4.91
N ALA A 594 17.16 34.84 4.83
CA ALA A 594 16.12 34.05 5.49
C ALA A 594 15.53 33.02 4.53
N LEU A 595 15.31 31.79 5.00
CA LEU A 595 14.68 30.70 4.24
C LEU A 595 13.30 30.43 4.83
N ALA A 596 12.29 30.41 3.98
CA ALA A 596 10.92 30.04 4.32
C ALA A 596 10.47 28.87 3.45
N GLY A 597 10.43 27.68 4.05
CA GLY A 597 10.05 26.44 3.38
C GLY A 597 9.36 25.43 4.29
N GLY A 598 9.25 24.22 3.77
CA GLY A 598 8.61 23.09 4.43
C GLY A 598 9.62 22.15 5.09
N SER A 599 9.31 20.85 5.03
CA SER A 599 10.16 19.79 5.58
C SER A 599 11.46 19.60 4.81
N VAL A 600 11.46 19.79 3.48
CA VAL A 600 12.66 19.70 2.63
C VAL A 600 13.69 20.71 3.08
N GLU A 601 13.29 21.97 3.20
CA GLU A 601 14.19 23.07 3.56
C GLU A 601 14.64 23.01 5.02
N MET A 602 13.86 22.42 5.92
CA MET A 602 14.27 22.14 7.30
C MET A 602 15.38 21.07 7.40
N GLY A 603 15.55 20.28 6.34
CA GLY A 603 16.44 19.11 6.29
C GLY A 603 15.83 17.86 6.94
N TRP A 604 14.64 17.45 6.48
CA TRP A 604 13.94 16.27 6.98
C TRP A 604 14.85 15.03 6.98
N MET A 605 15.11 14.47 8.17
CA MET A 605 16.05 13.36 8.36
C MET A 605 17.48 13.56 7.83
N ILE A 606 17.90 14.81 7.63
CA ILE A 606 19.27 15.11 7.21
C ILE A 606 20.04 15.64 8.42
N PRO A 607 21.21 15.06 8.74
CA PRO A 607 22.13 15.61 9.73
C PRO A 607 22.51 17.05 9.39
N LYS A 608 22.70 17.90 10.40
CA LYS A 608 22.94 19.33 10.23
C LYS A 608 24.03 19.62 9.17
N GLU A 609 25.18 18.96 9.27
CA GLU A 609 26.35 19.20 8.42
C GLU A 609 26.15 18.76 6.95
N GLN A 610 25.03 18.11 6.64
CA GLN A 610 24.68 17.59 5.32
C GLN A 610 23.49 18.31 4.70
N ARG A 611 22.88 19.28 5.38
CA ARG A 611 21.79 20.08 4.81
C ARG A 611 22.34 21.11 3.85
N PHE A 612 21.54 21.49 2.85
CA PHE A 612 22.04 22.36 1.78
C PHE A 612 22.36 23.77 2.29
N ASP A 613 21.58 24.26 3.26
CA ASP A 613 21.76 25.55 3.91
C ASP A 613 23.06 25.60 4.69
N ASP A 614 23.35 24.59 5.51
CA ASP A 614 24.63 24.47 6.22
C ASP A 614 25.82 24.34 5.25
N LEU A 615 25.67 23.62 4.14
CA LEU A 615 26.72 23.50 3.12
C LEU A 615 26.99 24.84 2.43
N ILE A 616 25.94 25.59 2.07
CA ILE A 616 26.06 26.96 1.52
C ILE A 616 26.74 27.85 2.55
N GLU A 617 26.35 27.71 3.82
CA GLU A 617 26.88 28.55 4.89
C GLU A 617 28.39 28.32 5.10
N LEU A 618 28.79 27.05 5.13
CA LEU A 618 30.19 26.66 5.28
C LEU A 618 31.05 27.16 4.11
N GLU A 619 30.59 26.97 2.88
CA GLU A 619 31.33 27.31 1.67
C GLU A 619 31.53 28.83 1.54
N LEU A 620 30.50 29.64 1.79
CA LEU A 620 30.62 31.10 1.74
C LEU A 620 31.48 31.64 2.89
N LYS A 621 31.40 31.07 4.10
CA LYS A 621 32.24 31.50 5.25
C LYS A 621 33.71 31.20 4.97
N SER A 622 33.99 30.07 4.33
CA SER A 622 35.36 29.70 3.91
C SER A 622 36.00 30.70 2.94
N LYS A 623 35.18 31.45 2.18
CA LYS A 623 35.61 32.50 1.25
C LYS A 623 35.76 33.88 1.90
N GLY A 624 35.54 33.97 3.21
CA GLY A 624 35.70 35.20 3.98
C GLY A 624 34.49 36.13 3.95
N TYR A 625 33.32 35.67 3.48
CA TYR A 625 32.08 36.44 3.58
C TYR A 625 31.51 36.36 5.00
N ASN A 626 31.02 37.50 5.51
CA ASN A 626 30.36 37.61 6.81
C ASN A 626 28.84 37.63 6.62
N PHE A 627 28.19 36.48 6.78
CA PHE A 627 26.76 36.31 6.56
C PHE A 627 26.19 35.24 7.49
N ASP A 628 24.89 35.31 7.71
CA ASP A 628 24.11 34.31 8.44
C ASP A 628 22.96 33.81 7.54
N ILE A 629 22.69 32.50 7.59
CA ILE A 629 21.46 31.92 7.04
C ILE A 629 20.46 31.71 8.19
N LEU A 630 19.22 32.17 8.02
CA LEU A 630 18.15 32.03 9.00
C LEU A 630 17.10 31.04 8.47
N ASN A 631 17.16 29.77 8.91
CA ASN A 631 16.25 28.76 8.40
C ASN A 631 14.92 28.68 9.19
N PHE A 632 13.90 29.41 8.73
CA PHE A 632 12.53 29.41 9.28
C PHE A 632 11.65 28.29 8.71
N SER A 633 12.24 27.29 8.06
CA SER A 633 11.49 26.21 7.43
C SER A 633 10.93 25.25 8.46
N VAL A 634 9.65 24.88 8.31
CA VAL A 634 8.93 24.02 9.27
C VAL A 634 8.14 22.96 8.51
N PRO A 635 8.23 21.68 8.92
CA PRO A 635 7.46 20.61 8.28
C PRO A 635 5.96 20.90 8.18
N GLY A 636 5.39 20.64 7.00
CA GLY A 636 3.97 20.83 6.73
C GLY A 636 3.56 22.29 6.42
N ARG A 637 4.52 23.21 6.29
CA ARG A 637 4.26 24.55 5.75
C ARG A 637 4.25 24.53 4.23
N LEU A 638 3.20 25.14 3.69
CA LEU A 638 3.03 25.45 2.28
C LEU A 638 3.40 26.91 2.04
N PHE A 639 3.49 27.33 0.78
CA PHE A 639 3.74 28.69 0.35
C PHE A 639 2.79 29.70 1.00
N ILE A 640 1.49 29.37 1.15
CA ILE A 640 0.52 30.22 1.87
C ILE A 640 0.85 30.36 3.37
N ASN A 641 1.40 29.33 4.02
CA ASN A 641 1.82 29.39 5.42
C ASN A 641 3.13 30.17 5.55
N SER A 642 4.07 29.96 4.63
CA SER A 642 5.35 30.67 4.56
C SER A 642 5.17 32.15 4.27
N ALA A 643 4.23 32.53 3.40
CA ALA A 643 3.89 33.93 3.13
C ALA A 643 3.33 34.64 4.38
N TYR A 644 2.51 33.95 5.17
CA TYR A 644 2.02 34.48 6.44
C TYR A 644 3.15 34.63 7.46
N THR A 645 3.98 33.58 7.60
CA THR A 645 5.14 33.58 8.50
C THR A 645 6.14 34.69 8.12
N ALA A 646 6.31 34.96 6.83
CA ALA A 646 7.17 36.04 6.35
C ALA A 646 6.76 37.38 6.96
N LYS A 647 5.47 37.71 6.87
CA LYS A 647 4.89 38.97 7.38
C LYS A 647 4.96 39.07 8.91
N GLU A 648 4.60 37.99 9.60
CA GLU A 648 4.40 38.03 11.05
C GLU A 648 5.67 37.79 11.86
N GLU A 649 6.70 37.20 11.26
CA GLU A 649 7.84 36.68 12.02
C GLU A 649 9.18 36.90 11.32
N ILE A 650 9.32 36.55 10.03
CA ILE A 650 10.64 36.53 9.39
C ILE A 650 11.20 37.94 9.16
N LEU A 651 10.36 38.88 8.67
CA LEU A 651 10.80 40.24 8.35
C LEU A 651 11.29 41.01 9.61
N ASP A 652 10.84 40.61 10.79
CA ASP A 652 11.25 41.12 12.10
C ASP A 652 12.74 40.87 12.44
N PHE A 653 13.40 39.94 11.73
CA PHE A 653 14.82 39.63 11.88
C PHE A 653 15.72 40.48 10.96
N ASN A 654 15.13 41.41 10.20
CA ASN A 654 15.79 42.27 9.22
C ASN A 654 16.71 41.50 8.26
N PRO A 655 16.21 40.48 7.53
CA PRO A 655 17.01 39.84 6.49
C PRO A 655 17.22 40.80 5.31
N ASP A 656 18.32 40.66 4.58
CA ASP A 656 18.53 41.37 3.32
C ASP A 656 17.76 40.69 2.18
N VAL A 657 17.64 39.36 2.25
CA VAL A 657 16.98 38.52 1.25
C VAL A 657 16.08 37.50 1.92
N LEU A 658 14.87 37.33 1.40
CA LEU A 658 13.96 36.26 1.75
C LEU A 658 13.86 35.26 0.60
N LEU A 659 14.29 34.03 0.84
CA LEU A 659 14.11 32.88 -0.04
C LEU A 659 12.81 32.16 0.33
N MET A 660 11.85 32.12 -0.58
CA MET A 660 10.64 31.32 -0.45
C MET A 660 10.67 30.16 -1.43
N PHE A 661 10.49 28.94 -0.93
CA PHE A 661 10.57 27.74 -1.75
C PHE A 661 9.18 27.36 -2.28
N TYR A 662 9.09 27.10 -3.57
CA TYR A 662 7.86 26.71 -4.27
C TYR A 662 7.98 25.26 -4.76
N HIS A 663 6.98 24.43 -4.45
CA HIS A 663 6.96 23.00 -4.78
C HIS A 663 5.84 22.70 -5.81
N PRO A 664 6.13 22.82 -7.12
CA PRO A 664 5.13 23.09 -8.16
C PRO A 664 4.02 22.05 -8.32
N HIS A 665 4.28 20.79 -8.01
CA HIS A 665 3.34 19.69 -8.23
C HIS A 665 2.39 19.40 -7.04
N LEU A 666 2.72 19.91 -5.84
CA LEU A 666 1.95 19.62 -4.61
C LEU A 666 1.29 20.87 -4.02
N GLU A 667 1.80 22.05 -4.36
CA GLU A 667 1.45 23.30 -3.70
C GLU A 667 -0.06 23.57 -3.74
N TRP A 668 -0.66 23.54 -4.93
CA TRP A 668 -2.08 23.87 -5.09
C TRP A 668 -3.00 22.84 -4.42
N ILE A 669 -2.68 21.55 -4.50
CA ILE A 669 -3.45 20.47 -3.86
C ILE A 669 -3.49 20.70 -2.36
N HIS A 670 -2.33 20.95 -1.75
CA HIS A 670 -2.27 21.18 -0.32
C HIS A 670 -2.87 22.52 0.10
N ILE A 671 -2.77 23.57 -0.72
CA ILE A 671 -3.47 24.84 -0.47
C ILE A 671 -4.98 24.60 -0.42
N LYS A 672 -5.55 23.79 -1.33
CA LYS A 672 -6.99 23.44 -1.30
C LYS A 672 -7.38 22.72 -0.01
N ASN A 673 -6.59 21.73 0.42
CA ASN A 673 -6.82 21.02 1.67
C ASN A 673 -6.76 21.98 2.87
N ARG A 674 -5.81 22.92 2.86
CA ARG A 674 -5.64 23.90 3.94
C ARG A 674 -6.77 24.91 4.02
N LEU A 675 -7.19 25.46 2.87
CA LEU A 675 -8.35 26.35 2.76
C LEU A 675 -9.66 25.66 3.16
N SER A 676 -9.72 24.33 3.07
CA SER A 676 -10.84 23.54 3.58
C SER A 676 -10.78 23.39 5.11
N GLY A 677 -9.58 23.24 5.69
CA GLY A 677 -9.39 23.00 7.12
C GLY A 677 -9.31 24.25 8.02
N TYR A 678 -8.93 25.39 7.47
CA TYR A 678 -8.67 26.64 8.21
C TYR A 678 -9.22 27.87 7.48
N ASP A 679 -9.70 28.84 8.26
CA ASP A 679 -10.22 30.11 7.77
C ASP A 679 -9.10 31.14 7.63
N PHE A 680 -8.54 31.29 6.44
CA PHE A 680 -7.49 32.27 6.14
C PHE A 680 -8.01 33.69 5.92
N SER A 681 -9.32 33.93 6.02
CA SER A 681 -9.93 35.22 5.69
C SER A 681 -9.59 36.34 6.67
N LEU A 682 -9.13 35.99 7.88
CA LEU A 682 -8.69 36.94 8.90
C LEU A 682 -7.22 37.36 8.71
N GLU A 683 -6.42 36.52 8.04
CA GLU A 683 -4.98 36.71 7.84
C GLU A 683 -4.64 37.24 6.44
N TYR A 684 -5.59 37.12 5.51
CA TYR A 684 -5.49 37.59 4.13
C TYR A 684 -6.78 38.31 3.70
N ASP A 685 -6.70 39.62 3.48
CA ASP A 685 -7.82 40.43 2.96
C ASP A 685 -8.16 40.10 1.49
N GLY A 686 -9.37 40.45 1.03
CA GLY A 686 -9.74 40.47 -0.39
C GLY A 686 -10.12 39.10 -0.96
N ALA A 687 -9.44 38.63 -2.01
CA ALA A 687 -9.83 37.44 -2.79
C ALA A 687 -9.96 36.15 -1.93
N ILE A 688 -9.17 36.02 -0.85
CA ILE A 688 -9.26 34.90 0.09
C ILE A 688 -10.48 35.04 1.01
N TYR A 689 -10.83 36.26 1.43
CA TYR A 689 -12.06 36.54 2.17
C TYR A 689 -13.31 36.25 1.32
N ASP A 690 -13.37 36.75 0.09
CA ASP A 690 -14.49 36.52 -0.84
C ASP A 690 -14.64 35.01 -1.18
N LEU A 691 -13.51 34.30 -1.27
CA LEU A 691 -13.48 32.85 -1.41
C LEU A 691 -14.06 32.16 -0.19
N TYR A 692 -13.71 32.61 1.01
CA TYR A 692 -14.19 31.99 2.25
C TYR A 692 -15.69 32.23 2.47
N GLU A 693 -16.19 33.44 2.16
CA GLU A 693 -17.62 33.73 2.19
C GLU A 693 -18.39 32.83 1.20
N SER A 694 -17.88 32.71 -0.03
CA SER A 694 -18.48 31.87 -1.07
C SER A 694 -18.36 30.37 -0.77
N SER A 695 -17.27 29.91 -0.16
CA SER A 695 -17.05 28.51 0.22
C SER A 695 -17.92 28.09 1.41
N ASN A 696 -18.13 28.95 2.41
CA ASN A 696 -19.07 28.71 3.50
C ASN A 696 -20.52 28.57 3.00
N LEU A 697 -20.91 29.38 2.02
CA LEU A 697 -22.20 29.27 1.33
C LEU A 697 -22.34 27.98 0.51
N LEU A 698 -21.23 27.35 0.08
CA LEU A 698 -21.22 26.10 -0.69
C LEU A 698 -21.12 24.86 0.20
N ARG A 699 -20.34 24.91 1.29
CA ARG A 699 -20.28 23.87 2.34
C ARG A 699 -21.66 23.62 2.92
N THR A 700 -22.41 24.69 3.19
CA THR A 700 -23.80 24.62 3.68
C THR A 700 -24.79 24.08 2.63
N LYS A 701 -24.45 24.11 1.34
CA LYS A 701 -25.30 23.65 0.22
C LYS A 701 -24.85 22.32 -0.42
N GLY A 702 -23.78 21.69 0.08
CA GLY A 702 -23.29 20.39 -0.39
C GLY A 702 -22.75 20.38 -1.83
N LYS A 703 -22.15 21.49 -2.29
CA LYS A 703 -21.49 21.58 -3.61
C LYS A 703 -19.98 21.27 -3.52
N SER A 704 -19.35 20.82 -4.62
CA SER A 704 -17.91 20.49 -4.65
C SER A 704 -17.06 21.75 -4.49
N LEU A 705 -16.44 21.89 -3.32
CA LEU A 705 -15.53 22.98 -2.97
C LEU A 705 -14.33 23.05 -3.93
N ASP A 706 -13.81 21.90 -4.37
CA ASP A 706 -12.62 21.83 -5.25
C ASP A 706 -12.80 22.56 -6.57
N LYS A 707 -13.94 22.37 -7.26
CA LYS A 707 -14.23 23.08 -8.52
C LYS A 707 -14.28 24.61 -8.35
N LEU A 708 -14.75 25.09 -7.19
CA LEU A 708 -14.73 26.52 -6.90
C LEU A 708 -13.29 26.99 -6.70
N LEU A 709 -12.52 26.26 -5.88
CA LEU A 709 -11.13 26.58 -5.61
C LEU A 709 -10.33 26.63 -6.91
N ASP A 710 -10.44 25.61 -7.76
CA ASP A 710 -9.75 25.54 -9.05
C ASP A 710 -10.15 26.71 -9.97
N SER A 711 -11.43 27.09 -10.01
CA SER A 711 -11.89 28.26 -10.80
C SER A 711 -11.38 29.61 -10.27
N ARG A 712 -10.83 29.64 -9.06
CA ARG A 712 -10.32 30.83 -8.38
C ARG A 712 -8.80 30.78 -8.15
N LYS A 713 -8.12 29.72 -8.60
CA LYS A 713 -6.69 29.46 -8.36
C LYS A 713 -5.82 30.69 -8.60
N GLU A 714 -5.91 31.24 -9.81
CA GLU A 714 -5.12 32.40 -10.25
C GLU A 714 -5.29 33.61 -9.31
N GLY A 715 -6.54 33.97 -8.97
CA GLY A 715 -6.82 35.09 -8.09
C GLY A 715 -6.33 34.88 -6.65
N ILE A 716 -6.32 33.64 -6.17
CA ILE A 716 -5.82 33.29 -4.83
C ILE A 716 -4.29 33.38 -4.81
N LEU A 717 -3.61 32.75 -5.77
CA LEU A 717 -2.16 32.79 -5.86
C LEU A 717 -1.63 34.21 -6.07
N ASN A 718 -2.26 34.98 -6.97
CA ASN A 718 -1.92 36.38 -7.20
C ASN A 718 -1.99 37.19 -5.89
N LYS A 719 -3.04 36.97 -5.08
CA LYS A 719 -3.17 37.65 -3.80
C LYS A 719 -2.11 37.25 -2.79
N ILE A 720 -1.77 35.96 -2.70
CA ILE A 720 -0.72 35.45 -1.80
C ILE A 720 0.64 36.07 -2.17
N PHE A 721 1.02 36.00 -3.46
CA PHE A 721 2.26 36.58 -3.97
C PHE A 721 2.32 38.10 -3.77
N PHE A 722 1.21 38.80 -4.05
CA PHE A 722 1.13 40.26 -3.90
C PHE A 722 1.33 40.70 -2.44
N GLU A 723 0.68 40.03 -1.48
CA GLU A 723 0.79 40.40 -0.06
C GLU A 723 2.21 40.22 0.47
N VAL A 724 2.88 39.12 0.12
CA VAL A 724 4.26 38.88 0.57
C VAL A 724 5.26 39.82 -0.13
N LYS A 725 5.11 40.07 -1.44
CA LYS A 725 5.90 41.08 -2.18
C LYS A 725 5.80 42.44 -1.51
N LYS A 726 4.56 42.89 -1.25
CA LYS A 726 4.28 44.18 -0.63
C LYS A 726 4.94 44.30 0.74
N ALA A 727 4.86 43.25 1.58
CA ALA A 727 5.49 43.24 2.89
C ALA A 727 7.03 43.33 2.79
N CYS A 728 7.64 42.58 1.87
CA CYS A 728 9.09 42.63 1.64
C CYS A 728 9.54 44.01 1.15
N ASP A 729 8.83 44.61 0.19
CA ASP A 729 9.13 45.95 -0.34
C ASP A 729 9.06 47.03 0.76
N GLN A 730 8.08 46.93 1.67
CA GLN A 730 7.92 47.85 2.79
C GLN A 730 9.04 47.71 3.82
N SER A 731 9.56 46.50 4.01
CA SER A 731 10.69 46.22 4.91
C SER A 731 12.06 46.37 4.24
N GLY A 732 12.11 46.69 2.93
CA GLY A 732 13.36 46.82 2.18
C GLY A 732 14.09 45.51 1.94
N VAL A 733 13.38 44.38 1.99
CA VAL A 733 13.92 43.02 1.82
C VAL A 733 13.72 42.54 0.38
N GLU A 734 14.76 41.96 -0.22
CA GLU A 734 14.64 41.36 -1.56
C GLU A 734 13.95 39.99 -1.48
N LEU A 735 12.82 39.82 -2.18
CA LEU A 735 12.10 38.55 -2.25
C LEU A 735 12.56 37.73 -3.48
N LEU A 736 13.01 36.49 -3.24
CA LEU A 736 13.32 35.51 -4.27
C LEU A 736 12.48 34.25 -4.06
N ILE A 737 11.78 33.81 -5.10
CA ILE A 737 11.10 32.51 -5.11
C ILE A 737 12.04 31.48 -5.76
N VAL A 738 12.24 30.35 -5.08
CA VAL A 738 13.04 29.23 -5.59
C VAL A 738 12.08 28.13 -6.01
N ASN A 739 12.01 27.83 -7.31
CA ASN A 739 11.21 26.72 -7.83
C ASN A 739 11.99 25.41 -7.71
N MET A 740 11.49 24.49 -6.90
CA MET A 740 12.21 23.28 -6.49
C MET A 740 12.04 22.12 -7.48
N PRO A 741 13.05 21.24 -7.62
CA PRO A 741 12.91 20.00 -8.37
C PRO A 741 11.94 19.06 -7.68
N VAL A 742 11.27 18.25 -8.49
CA VAL A 742 10.36 17.22 -8.01
C VAL A 742 11.16 15.95 -7.71
N PHE A 743 11.34 15.64 -6.43
CA PHE A 743 11.99 14.42 -5.93
C PHE A 743 11.06 13.19 -6.03
N SER A 744 10.49 12.96 -7.22
CA SER A 744 9.60 11.85 -7.52
C SER A 744 9.87 11.28 -8.92
N GLU A 745 9.71 9.96 -9.07
CA GLU A 745 9.86 9.28 -10.37
C GLU A 745 8.78 9.65 -11.40
N TYR A 746 7.75 10.36 -10.97
CA TYR A 746 6.60 10.67 -11.81
C TYR A 746 6.76 11.99 -12.56
N GLN A 747 6.43 11.97 -13.84
CA GLN A 747 6.30 13.16 -14.68
C GLN A 747 4.94 13.82 -14.44
N TRP A 748 4.97 15.01 -13.86
CA TRP A 748 3.80 15.88 -13.76
C TRP A 748 3.77 16.82 -14.96
N GLU A 749 2.58 17.18 -15.46
CA GLU A 749 2.48 18.30 -16.38
C GLU A 749 2.86 19.57 -15.61
N GLU A 750 3.99 20.17 -15.97
CA GLU A 750 4.41 21.47 -15.43
C GLU A 750 3.34 22.50 -15.78
N ASN A 751 2.77 23.13 -14.76
CA ASN A 751 1.84 24.23 -14.95
C ASN A 751 2.58 25.51 -14.57
N ASP A 752 3.23 26.12 -15.57
CA ASP A 752 4.03 27.35 -15.43
C ASP A 752 3.22 28.54 -14.90
N LEU A 753 1.88 28.43 -14.91
CA LEU A 753 0.95 29.47 -14.50
C LEU A 753 1.28 30.08 -13.13
N ASP A 754 1.70 29.26 -12.17
CA ASP A 754 1.88 29.72 -10.79
C ASP A 754 3.10 30.66 -10.67
N LEU A 755 4.20 30.33 -11.34
CA LEU A 755 5.41 31.15 -11.36
C LEU A 755 5.26 32.35 -12.29
N MET A 756 4.53 32.21 -13.40
CA MET A 756 4.17 33.33 -14.26
C MET A 756 3.46 34.44 -13.49
N ILE A 757 2.52 34.10 -12.60
CA ILE A 757 1.84 35.08 -11.74
C ILE A 757 2.85 35.82 -10.84
N ALA A 758 3.85 35.13 -10.30
CA ALA A 758 4.87 35.74 -9.46
C ALA A 758 5.77 36.70 -10.26
N GLU A 759 6.19 36.30 -11.46
CA GLU A 759 6.99 37.13 -12.36
C GLU A 759 6.24 38.38 -12.84
N GLU A 760 4.94 38.26 -13.14
CA GLU A 760 4.08 39.39 -13.50
C GLU A 760 3.96 40.44 -12.39
N LEU A 761 4.10 40.02 -11.12
CA LEU A 761 4.17 40.90 -9.95
C LEU A 761 5.57 41.47 -9.70
N GLY A 762 6.54 41.15 -10.57
CA GLY A 762 7.93 41.59 -10.46
C GLY A 762 8.71 40.90 -9.34
N ILE A 763 8.33 39.68 -8.95
CA ILE A 763 9.11 38.85 -8.03
C ILE A 763 10.21 38.14 -8.83
N ASN A 764 11.43 38.11 -8.29
CA ASN A 764 12.51 37.32 -8.88
C ASN A 764 12.23 35.83 -8.65
N VAL A 765 12.32 35.02 -9.71
CA VAL A 765 12.19 33.55 -9.65
C VAL A 765 13.51 32.92 -10.05
N LEU A 766 14.03 32.03 -9.20
CA LEU A 766 15.14 31.15 -9.51
C LEU A 766 14.59 29.74 -9.74
N ASP A 767 14.65 29.28 -10.98
CA ASP A 767 14.17 27.95 -11.33
C ASP A 767 15.30 26.91 -11.30
N ILE A 768 15.20 25.96 -10.37
CA ILE A 768 16.09 24.80 -10.28
C ILE A 768 15.32 23.48 -10.48
N SER A 769 14.09 23.54 -10.99
CA SER A 769 13.24 22.37 -11.20
C SER A 769 13.84 21.35 -12.17
N GLN A 770 14.55 21.84 -13.19
CA GLN A 770 15.21 21.04 -14.22
C GLN A 770 16.50 20.35 -13.74
N ALA A 771 16.93 20.59 -12.50
CA ALA A 771 18.13 19.98 -11.94
C ALA A 771 18.00 18.45 -11.73
N LEU A 772 16.78 17.93 -11.66
CA LEU A 772 16.50 16.52 -11.46
C LEU A 772 15.54 15.98 -12.52
N HIS A 773 16.01 15.00 -13.30
CA HIS A 773 15.12 14.26 -14.17
C HIS A 773 14.30 13.23 -13.39
N PRO A 774 13.00 13.04 -13.69
CA PRO A 774 12.16 12.08 -12.97
C PRO A 774 12.72 10.66 -12.94
N ASN A 775 13.35 10.20 -14.02
CA ASN A 775 13.96 8.87 -14.09
C ASN A 775 15.15 8.67 -13.13
N GLU A 776 15.70 9.75 -12.58
CA GLU A 776 16.84 9.74 -11.66
C GLU A 776 16.39 10.01 -10.22
N ALA A 777 15.13 10.42 -9.99
CA ALA A 777 14.65 10.89 -8.70
C ALA A 777 14.83 9.87 -7.57
N ALA A 778 14.64 8.58 -7.84
CA ALA A 778 14.83 7.52 -6.83
C ALA A 778 16.21 7.52 -6.16
N ASP A 779 17.27 7.97 -6.85
CA ASP A 779 18.61 8.03 -6.26
C ASP A 779 18.81 9.24 -5.32
N TYR A 780 17.95 10.25 -5.44
CA TYR A 780 18.00 11.52 -4.68
C TYR A 780 16.89 11.65 -3.64
N THR A 781 15.91 10.74 -3.63
CA THR A 781 14.76 10.75 -2.72
C THR A 781 14.97 9.79 -1.53
N LEU A 782 14.43 10.16 -0.37
CA LEU A 782 14.45 9.43 0.89
C LEU A 782 13.15 8.64 1.11
N ASP A 783 11.99 9.24 0.83
CA ASP A 783 10.66 8.66 1.10
C ASP A 783 9.60 9.02 0.05
N PHE A 784 8.40 8.45 0.16
CA PHE A 784 7.28 8.71 -0.75
C PHE A 784 6.72 10.13 -0.70
N GLY A 785 7.02 10.89 0.36
CA GLY A 785 6.63 12.30 0.48
C GLY A 785 7.48 13.23 -0.37
N GLY A 786 8.51 12.71 -1.06
CA GLY A 786 9.41 13.48 -1.91
C GLY A 786 10.52 14.18 -1.12
N HIS A 787 10.87 13.70 0.08
CA HIS A 787 11.99 14.28 0.83
C HIS A 787 13.31 13.90 0.16
N PRO A 788 14.22 14.85 -0.12
CA PRO A 788 15.53 14.50 -0.63
C PRO A 788 16.38 13.79 0.42
N ASN A 789 17.18 12.83 -0.01
CA ASN A 789 18.25 12.27 0.79
C ASN A 789 19.49 13.19 0.76
N VAL A 790 20.61 12.75 1.36
CA VAL A 790 21.87 13.51 1.37
C VAL A 790 22.34 13.95 -0.03
N LYS A 791 22.21 13.08 -1.04
CA LYS A 791 22.54 13.44 -2.43
C LYS A 791 21.56 14.48 -2.99
N GLY A 792 20.28 14.39 -2.63
CA GLY A 792 19.27 15.38 -3.01
C GLY A 792 19.57 16.76 -2.42
N HIS A 793 19.99 16.83 -1.15
CA HIS A 793 20.47 18.08 -0.55
C HIS A 793 21.74 18.61 -1.24
N GLN A 794 22.67 17.75 -1.63
CA GLN A 794 23.83 18.15 -2.43
C GLN A 794 23.40 18.72 -3.79
N LEU A 795 22.42 18.12 -4.46
CA LEU A 795 21.89 18.60 -5.74
C LEU A 795 21.27 20.01 -5.59
N ILE A 796 20.53 20.25 -4.51
CA ILE A 796 19.96 21.58 -4.21
C ILE A 796 21.10 22.58 -3.99
N PHE A 797 22.12 22.22 -3.20
CA PHE A 797 23.31 23.04 -2.98
C PHE A 797 23.98 23.41 -4.32
N ASP A 798 24.24 22.44 -5.19
CA ASP A 798 24.99 22.64 -6.44
C ASP A 798 24.30 23.64 -7.38
N ASN A 799 22.96 23.73 -7.32
CA ASN A 799 22.15 24.61 -8.18
C ASN A 799 21.81 25.95 -7.52
N LEU A 800 21.67 26.00 -6.19
CA LEU A 800 21.34 27.23 -5.45
C LEU A 800 22.58 28.07 -5.10
N TYR A 801 23.69 27.41 -4.77
CA TYR A 801 24.92 28.07 -4.32
C TYR A 801 25.47 29.12 -5.31
N PRO A 802 25.57 28.87 -6.63
CA PRO A 802 26.14 29.84 -7.57
C PRO A 802 25.39 31.18 -7.55
N TYR A 803 24.06 31.13 -7.45
CA TYR A 803 23.22 32.32 -7.39
C TYR A 803 23.44 33.11 -6.10
N LEU A 804 23.42 32.43 -4.94
CA LEU A 804 23.63 33.09 -3.66
C LEU A 804 25.05 33.64 -3.51
N HIS A 805 26.06 32.94 -4.05
CA HIS A 805 27.43 33.45 -4.07
C HIS A 805 27.55 34.76 -4.86
N ASP A 806 26.91 34.86 -6.04
CA ASP A 806 26.92 36.09 -6.83
C ASP A 806 26.15 37.23 -6.15
N LEU A 807 25.03 36.91 -5.49
CA LEU A 807 24.23 37.87 -4.73
C LEU A 807 25.02 38.45 -3.55
N VAL A 808 25.63 37.57 -2.73
CA VAL A 808 26.48 37.95 -1.60
C VAL A 808 27.70 38.73 -2.07
N LYS A 809 28.38 38.29 -3.14
CA LYS A 809 29.54 38.99 -3.70
C LYS A 809 29.22 40.41 -4.15
N LYS A 810 28.06 40.62 -4.78
CA LYS A 810 27.62 41.96 -5.22
C LYS A 810 27.39 42.89 -4.04
N ASN A 811 26.84 42.39 -2.94
CA ASN A 811 26.50 43.20 -1.77
C ASN A 811 27.64 43.33 -0.76
N ALA A 812 28.57 42.37 -0.67
CA ALA A 812 29.80 42.48 0.10
C ALA A 812 30.81 43.50 -0.47
N SER A 813 30.58 43.99 -1.70
CA SER A 813 31.37 45.05 -2.34
C SER A 813 30.81 46.47 -2.14
N LYS A 814 29.65 46.59 -1.48
CA LYS A 814 29.05 47.84 -1.03
C LYS A 814 29.36 48.06 0.45
#